data_AF-A0A521VNZ1-F1
#
_entry.id   AF-A0A521VNZ1-F1
#
_cell.length_a   1.000
_cell.length_b   1.000
_cell.length_c   1.000
_cell.angle_alpha   90.00
_cell.angle_beta   90.00
_cell.angle_gamma   90.00
#
_symmetry.space_group_name_H-M   'P 1'
#
loop_
_entity.id
_entity.type
_entity.pdbx_description
1 polymer ?
#
loop_
_entity_poly.entity_id
_entity_poly.type
_entity_poly.pdbx_seq_one_letter_code
_entity_poly.pdbx_strand_id
1 'polypeptide(L)'
;MCHKNLITTHRRVGSLVKHAASLLFFSLLFFSFSGRVNAQSSNFGIEVCRVMSGSPAGSDAQCLAPGCFRYYYEFMVIPNGGQGDFVFDNLDISAQLTVNGITLVTNPAAGLLSEINPVATNGCYNPLFNDNLLPTAEEVSFILSNDDNNPATNDPPITIPAGQMPFHLFTLVVDAFPGETIDLIENAMYSYQTSMGNEMPVFEACQGTFVATGVTFPEPAACASSGPCIEFGQVAGGGNIPAVIPVNLTNGASAIEEIDIKIDVAFNNLVEIPAIIGGDIAAANVEVFMNSSGGYTIYAHQRDITNATGFLFRIQINGPVFISNGGTATLTMENARYAPLNGTCCKPCLDAPEQVVFTGYPDCTEDVTARVDAISVQQGGQCSEILLNVSLNWTGPPSTRDFYKLTLVCDLETSGGVTIVGLGAQDFACPGSQNYCGGSTCFEILDANTFRYCFWSINPVSITNNTGFQVRLDVPSGCVENVVFRETYIDLTGGGIGVACVPARFVDAADFPICSPMIQGETLKENGDEVQGSYSIGITGPACNYTLDQNCESLYARCVCNDNGTYTVTPAKNDFPLCGVTTFDLVLISRHILDIQPLNSPYKIIAADVNHSNSVTTFDLVEIRRLILHINETFPNNTSWRFVDRAYQFPDPADPFMEQFPEFVNATVPPGLANFVAIKIGDVNLSCTSGCLAGPADVPEERMAGLRQLLVKDGALAAGETVTIPFSWGSEEPLAAFQAGIRFDADAVEFIGPSKGQVEGLNKENFGLTQVDEGVIRTLWFSPDGERGLAHKGTILFNLSYKAKKDLIGLAGVLHLDDAMLNNLAFDTEGREYPLELTVVKSRAEGSPVTTLQVWCRPNPFSHELSFDIETDKASKGSIWLFSAFGVRLYYKEIELTKGSNTFKLDQGTFLPKGILAWQVMTPHGKVFGNVIKQ
;
A
#
# COMPACT_ATOMS: atom_id res chain seq x y z
N MET A 1 -50.22 36.56 17.01
CA MET A 1 -51.08 35.38 16.76
C MET A 1 -50.78 34.87 15.36
N CYS A 2 -50.29 33.62 15.27
CA CYS A 2 -50.43 32.64 14.18
C CYS A 2 -50.02 33.04 12.74
N HIS A 3 -49.43 32.19 11.90
CA HIS A 3 -48.72 30.91 12.01
C HIS A 3 -48.23 30.59 10.57
N LYS A 4 -47.03 30.00 10.46
CA LYS A 4 -46.61 28.96 9.49
C LYS A 4 -46.73 29.17 7.94
N ASN A 5 -45.54 29.03 7.35
CA ASN A 5 -45.16 28.09 6.29
C ASN A 5 -45.25 28.47 4.79
N LEU A 6 -44.04 28.55 4.22
CA LEU A 6 -43.49 27.77 3.09
C LEU A 6 -43.62 28.29 1.63
N ILE A 7 -42.47 28.14 0.93
CA ILE A 7 -42.23 27.91 -0.51
C ILE A 7 -41.56 29.06 -1.33
N THR A 8 -40.24 28.88 -1.46
CA THR A 8 -39.37 28.96 -2.66
C THR A 8 -39.10 30.25 -3.47
N THR A 9 -37.80 30.35 -3.82
CA THR A 9 -37.21 30.67 -5.13
C THR A 9 -37.16 32.11 -5.62
N HIS A 10 -35.94 32.68 -5.57
CA HIS A 10 -35.48 33.68 -6.52
C HIS A 10 -34.70 33.00 -7.66
N ARG A 11 -35.19 33.13 -8.90
CA ARG A 11 -34.41 32.92 -10.13
C ARG A 11 -34.73 34.09 -11.08
N ARG A 12 -33.72 34.86 -11.46
CA ARG A 12 -33.78 35.84 -12.56
C ARG A 12 -32.84 35.38 -13.68
N VAL A 13 -33.38 35.34 -14.90
CA VAL A 13 -32.90 35.98 -16.16
C VAL A 13 -31.38 35.87 -16.44
N GLY A 14 -30.87 35.40 -17.58
CA GLY A 14 -31.45 35.02 -18.87
C GLY A 14 -30.34 35.02 -19.95
N SER A 15 -30.52 34.17 -20.96
CA SER A 15 -30.14 34.32 -22.38
C SER A 15 -28.66 34.56 -22.82
N LEU A 16 -28.13 33.52 -23.48
CA LEU A 16 -27.38 33.47 -24.75
C LEU A 16 -26.10 34.33 -24.93
N VAL A 17 -24.99 33.66 -25.31
CA VAL A 17 -24.44 33.58 -26.69
C VAL A 17 -23.06 32.87 -26.66
N LYS A 18 -22.81 32.04 -27.71
CA LYS A 18 -21.53 31.50 -28.24
C LYS A 18 -21.04 30.11 -27.80
N HIS A 19 -21.13 29.19 -28.77
CA HIS A 19 -20.28 28.03 -28.97
C HIS A 19 -18.83 28.43 -29.24
N ALA A 20 -17.89 27.65 -28.70
CA ALA A 20 -16.83 26.91 -29.41
C ALA A 20 -15.49 26.90 -28.64
N ALA A 21 -14.95 25.70 -28.48
CA ALA A 21 -13.58 25.34 -28.11
C ALA A 21 -13.11 25.63 -26.67
N SER A 22 -13.08 24.60 -25.84
CA SER A 22 -12.12 24.50 -24.73
C SER A 22 -11.91 23.03 -24.35
N LEU A 23 -10.79 22.48 -24.81
CA LEU A 23 -10.11 21.31 -24.27
C LEU A 23 -8.70 21.81 -23.91
N LEU A 24 -8.17 21.33 -22.78
CA LEU A 24 -6.85 21.60 -22.19
C LEU A 24 -6.73 22.88 -21.36
N PHE A 25 -6.71 22.74 -20.03
CA PHE A 25 -5.52 22.99 -19.18
C PHE A 25 -5.92 22.88 -17.70
N PHE A 26 -5.64 21.73 -17.09
CA PHE A 26 -5.47 21.59 -15.63
C PHE A 26 -4.48 20.45 -15.40
N SER A 27 -3.22 20.79 -15.15
CA SER A 27 -2.25 19.97 -14.41
C SER A 27 -1.46 20.97 -13.56
N LEU A 28 -1.74 20.96 -12.26
CA LEU A 28 -0.98 20.28 -11.22
C LEU A 28 0.27 21.06 -10.83
N LEU A 29 0.10 21.76 -9.70
CA LEU A 29 1.14 22.20 -8.80
C LEU A 29 2.12 21.06 -8.53
N PHE A 30 3.38 21.23 -8.93
CA PHE A 30 4.52 20.62 -8.26
C PHE A 30 5.45 21.73 -7.80
N PHE A 31 5.60 21.84 -6.47
CA PHE A 31 6.66 22.58 -5.82
C PHE A 31 8.00 21.93 -6.20
N SER A 32 8.80 22.57 -7.04
CA SER A 32 10.23 22.27 -7.12
C SER A 32 10.94 23.02 -5.99
N PHE A 33 11.45 22.27 -5.00
CA PHE A 33 12.42 22.77 -4.04
C PHE A 33 13.67 23.24 -4.81
N SER A 34 13.84 24.55 -4.95
CA SER A 34 15.12 25.13 -5.38
C SER A 34 16.09 25.11 -4.20
N GLY A 35 16.82 24.01 -4.04
CA GLY A 35 18.02 23.99 -3.20
C GLY A 35 19.10 24.86 -3.84
N ARG A 36 19.26 26.10 -3.36
CA ARG A 36 20.47 26.90 -3.63
C ARG A 36 21.64 26.24 -2.89
N VAL A 37 22.44 25.44 -3.59
CA VAL A 37 23.79 25.09 -3.15
C VAL A 37 24.71 26.27 -3.50
N ASN A 38 25.48 26.73 -2.51
CA ASN A 38 26.51 27.74 -2.69
C ASN A 38 27.61 27.19 -3.62
N ALA A 39 27.63 27.60 -4.88
CA ALA A 39 28.81 27.40 -5.74
C ALA A 39 29.93 28.35 -5.29
N GLN A 40 30.84 27.89 -4.44
CA GLN A 40 32.18 28.47 -4.38
C GLN A 40 32.92 28.04 -5.65
N SER A 41 33.38 29.01 -6.43
CA SER A 41 34.08 28.78 -7.71
C SER A 41 35.34 27.92 -7.50
N SER A 42 35.36 26.71 -8.07
CA SER A 42 36.61 25.96 -8.23
C SER A 42 37.56 26.70 -9.19
N ASN A 43 38.86 26.57 -8.96
CA ASN A 43 39.92 27.21 -9.77
C ASN A 43 40.12 26.56 -11.16
N PHE A 44 39.48 25.40 -11.40
CA PHE A 44 39.53 24.59 -12.61
C PHE A 44 38.14 24.00 -12.87
N GLY A 45 37.85 23.53 -14.08
CA GLY A 45 36.62 22.80 -14.39
C GLY A 45 36.75 21.96 -15.64
N ILE A 46 35.66 21.27 -15.98
CA ILE A 46 35.61 20.34 -17.11
C ILE A 46 34.97 21.06 -18.29
N GLU A 47 35.60 20.96 -19.45
CA GLU A 47 35.07 21.42 -20.73
C GLU A 47 34.84 20.19 -21.62
N VAL A 48 33.62 20.06 -22.15
CA VAL A 48 33.28 18.99 -23.10
C VAL A 48 33.08 19.62 -24.47
N CYS A 49 34.02 19.37 -25.37
CA CYS A 49 34.01 19.96 -26.70
C CYS A 49 33.60 19.00 -27.79
N ARG A 50 32.80 19.55 -28.69
CA ARG A 50 32.32 18.90 -29.88
C ARG A 50 33.35 18.96 -31.01
N VAL A 51 33.65 17.82 -31.65
CA VAL A 51 34.45 17.78 -32.89
C VAL A 51 33.74 16.99 -34.00
N MET A 52 33.27 17.70 -35.03
CA MET A 52 32.67 17.12 -36.25
C MET A 52 33.66 16.98 -37.42
N SER A 53 34.79 17.67 -37.37
CA SER A 53 35.79 17.66 -38.45
C SER A 53 37.16 18.05 -37.91
N GLY A 54 38.21 17.33 -38.32
CA GLY A 54 39.59 17.53 -37.84
C GLY A 54 40.13 16.27 -37.15
N SER A 55 41.45 16.15 -37.03
CA SER A 55 42.08 15.01 -36.33
C SER A 55 41.77 15.07 -34.83
N PRO A 56 41.53 13.92 -34.16
CA PRO A 56 41.30 13.90 -32.71
C PRO A 56 42.50 14.49 -31.96
N ALA A 57 42.24 15.17 -30.84
CA ALA A 57 43.30 15.69 -29.97
C ALA A 57 44.04 14.52 -29.27
N GLY A 58 45.12 14.05 -29.89
CA GLY A 58 45.91 12.92 -29.40
C GLY A 58 46.40 12.09 -30.59
N SER A 59 47.71 11.90 -30.72
CA SER A 59 48.33 11.31 -31.91
C SER A 59 48.31 9.77 -31.95
N ASP A 60 47.30 9.11 -31.39
CA ASP A 60 47.23 7.66 -31.42
C ASP A 60 46.49 7.14 -32.65
N ALA A 61 47.21 6.38 -33.47
CA ALA A 61 46.73 5.76 -34.71
C ALA A 61 45.63 4.70 -34.49
N GLN A 62 45.21 4.47 -33.25
CA GLN A 62 44.15 3.53 -32.86
C GLN A 62 42.77 4.17 -32.74
N CYS A 63 42.70 5.50 -32.66
CA CYS A 63 41.43 6.22 -32.71
C CYS A 63 40.89 6.16 -34.15
N LEU A 64 39.70 5.58 -34.36
CA LEU A 64 39.08 5.51 -35.69
C LEU A 64 39.01 6.91 -36.30
N ALA A 65 39.23 7.03 -37.60
CA ALA A 65 39.29 8.33 -38.25
C ALA A 65 37.93 9.08 -38.20
N PRO A 66 37.94 10.40 -37.94
CA PRO A 66 36.78 11.26 -38.10
C PRO A 66 36.16 11.12 -39.46
N GLY A 67 34.83 11.04 -39.51
CA GLY A 67 34.17 10.95 -40.79
C GLY A 67 32.65 10.93 -40.71
N CYS A 68 32.08 10.62 -41.85
CA CYS A 68 30.64 10.55 -42.14
C CYS A 68 29.83 9.58 -41.26
N PHE A 69 30.50 8.68 -40.54
CA PHE A 69 29.90 7.68 -39.66
C PHE A 69 29.88 8.09 -38.18
N ARG A 70 30.71 9.07 -37.81
CA ARG A 70 31.11 9.28 -36.42
C ARG A 70 31.12 10.73 -36.02
N TYR A 71 30.95 10.89 -34.73
CA TYR A 71 31.02 12.16 -34.05
C TYR A 71 31.81 12.01 -32.74
N TYR A 72 32.51 13.06 -32.32
CA TYR A 72 33.35 13.02 -31.10
C TYR A 72 32.97 14.06 -30.06
N TYR A 73 32.99 13.64 -28.80
CA TYR A 73 33.03 14.54 -27.64
C TYR A 73 34.42 14.44 -26.98
N GLU A 74 35.16 15.53 -26.96
CA GLU A 74 36.45 15.64 -26.27
C GLU A 74 36.24 16.16 -24.85
N PHE A 75 36.73 15.44 -23.85
CA PHE A 75 36.68 15.84 -22.45
C PHE A 75 38.02 16.43 -22.02
N MET A 76 38.01 17.67 -21.56
CA MET A 76 39.21 18.42 -21.20
C MET A 76 39.10 19.06 -19.81
N VAL A 77 40.23 19.16 -19.10
CA VAL A 77 40.35 19.98 -17.90
C VAL A 77 40.89 21.35 -18.28
N ILE A 78 40.19 22.40 -17.86
CA ILE A 78 40.54 23.80 -18.18
C ILE A 78 40.67 24.68 -16.92
N PRO A 79 41.51 25.73 -16.96
CA PRO A 79 41.66 26.66 -15.84
C PRO A 79 40.47 27.64 -15.75
N ASN A 80 39.93 27.84 -14.55
CA ASN A 80 38.85 28.79 -14.23
C ASN A 80 39.32 29.85 -13.24
N GLY A 81 40.21 30.73 -13.71
CA GLY A 81 40.85 31.74 -12.86
C GLY A 81 41.94 31.19 -11.92
N GLY A 82 42.12 29.86 -11.85
CA GLY A 82 43.23 29.22 -11.18
C GLY A 82 44.59 29.51 -11.82
N GLN A 83 45.61 29.70 -10.99
CA GLN A 83 47.01 29.72 -11.42
C GLN A 83 47.79 28.66 -10.64
N GLY A 84 48.39 27.70 -11.34
CA GLY A 84 49.15 26.61 -10.73
C GLY A 84 48.76 25.24 -11.28
N ASP A 85 49.39 24.19 -10.73
CA ASP A 85 49.10 22.80 -11.08
C ASP A 85 47.73 22.39 -10.53
N PHE A 86 47.01 21.53 -11.25
CA PHE A 86 45.76 20.94 -10.78
C PHE A 86 46.05 19.59 -10.11
N VAL A 87 45.70 19.48 -8.84
CA VAL A 87 46.01 18.30 -8.01
C VAL A 87 44.71 17.71 -7.46
N PHE A 88 44.49 16.41 -7.64
CA PHE A 88 43.28 15.71 -7.19
C PHE A 88 43.58 14.30 -6.68
N ASP A 89 42.74 13.80 -5.77
CA ASP A 89 42.84 12.45 -5.22
C ASP A 89 41.95 11.50 -6.04
N ASN A 90 40.71 11.88 -6.31
CA ASN A 90 39.76 11.15 -7.16
C ASN A 90 39.09 12.11 -8.16
N LEU A 91 38.82 11.65 -9.39
CA LEU A 91 38.06 12.33 -10.44
C LEU A 91 37.07 11.34 -11.08
N ASP A 92 35.77 11.58 -10.90
CA ASP A 92 34.69 10.78 -11.49
C ASP A 92 33.88 11.62 -12.49
N ILE A 93 33.70 11.09 -13.70
CA ILE A 93 32.91 11.69 -14.78
C ILE A 93 31.99 10.60 -15.34
N SER A 94 30.67 10.79 -15.25
CA SER A 94 29.68 9.94 -15.94
C SER A 94 28.80 10.79 -16.87
N ALA A 95 28.51 10.26 -18.06
CA ALA A 95 27.60 10.89 -19.01
C ALA A 95 26.77 9.82 -19.73
N GLN A 96 25.48 10.09 -19.91
CA GLN A 96 24.57 9.21 -20.64
C GLN A 96 24.23 9.79 -22.00
N LEU A 97 24.24 8.93 -23.01
CA LEU A 97 23.83 9.29 -24.36
C LEU A 97 22.31 9.33 -24.44
N THR A 98 21.79 10.40 -25.02
CA THR A 98 20.40 10.50 -25.43
C THR A 98 20.29 10.73 -26.92
N VAL A 99 19.34 10.06 -27.53
CA VAL A 99 19.10 10.13 -28.97
C VAL A 99 17.63 10.48 -29.18
N ASN A 100 17.40 11.58 -29.91
CA ASN A 100 16.09 12.24 -30.04
C ASN A 100 15.42 12.55 -28.69
N GLY A 101 16.21 12.86 -27.66
CA GLY A 101 15.72 13.16 -26.31
C GLY A 101 15.31 11.93 -25.49
N ILE A 102 15.59 10.71 -25.97
CA ILE A 102 15.36 9.45 -25.26
C ILE A 102 16.69 8.95 -24.69
N THR A 103 16.73 8.67 -23.39
CA THR A 103 17.88 8.04 -22.72
C THR A 103 17.91 6.54 -23.02
N LEU A 104 19.00 6.08 -23.65
CA LEU A 104 19.11 4.73 -24.20
C LEU A 104 19.04 3.61 -23.15
N VAL A 105 19.38 3.91 -21.88
CA VAL A 105 19.33 2.98 -20.72
C VAL A 105 17.93 2.41 -20.44
N THR A 106 16.88 2.99 -21.02
CA THR A 106 15.49 2.62 -20.72
C THR A 106 14.77 1.86 -21.82
N ASN A 107 15.32 1.69 -23.03
CA ASN A 107 14.52 1.10 -24.11
C ASN A 107 15.29 0.60 -25.35
N PRO A 108 15.53 -0.72 -25.49
CA PRO A 108 15.98 -1.29 -26.78
C PRO A 108 14.94 -1.18 -27.91
N ALA A 109 13.70 -0.76 -27.63
CA ALA A 109 12.59 -0.70 -28.60
C ALA A 109 12.33 0.69 -29.22
N ALA A 110 13.22 1.67 -29.04
CA ALA A 110 13.02 3.02 -29.59
C ALA A 110 13.43 3.16 -31.07
N GLY A 111 14.08 2.15 -31.63
CA GLY A 111 14.57 2.14 -33.01
C GLY A 111 15.58 3.23 -33.36
N LEU A 112 16.38 3.60 -32.36
CA LEU A 112 17.46 4.59 -32.43
C LEU A 112 18.75 3.86 -32.80
N LEU A 113 19.54 4.46 -33.71
CA LEU A 113 20.72 3.82 -34.30
C LEU A 113 22.05 4.38 -33.80
N SER A 114 22.03 5.59 -33.25
CA SER A 114 23.23 6.23 -32.72
C SER A 114 23.62 5.65 -31.37
N GLU A 115 24.88 5.24 -31.22
CA GLU A 115 25.40 4.65 -29.99
C GLU A 115 26.86 5.07 -29.73
N ILE A 116 27.28 4.99 -28.47
CA ILE A 116 28.70 5.12 -28.11
C ILE A 116 29.43 3.90 -28.67
N ASN A 117 30.51 4.10 -29.43
CA ASN A 117 31.39 3.01 -29.86
C ASN A 117 32.42 2.75 -28.75
N PRO A 118 32.29 1.67 -27.94
CA PRO A 118 33.14 1.49 -26.77
C PRO A 118 34.57 1.13 -27.15
N VAL A 119 34.74 0.36 -28.23
CA VAL A 119 36.05 -0.08 -28.74
C VAL A 119 36.85 1.11 -29.26
N ALA A 120 36.21 1.98 -30.04
CA ALA A 120 36.85 3.18 -30.57
C ALA A 120 37.13 4.20 -29.47
N THR A 121 36.19 4.40 -28.54
CA THR A 121 36.36 5.26 -27.37
C THR A 121 37.55 4.81 -26.51
N ASN A 122 37.67 3.51 -26.26
CA ASN A 122 38.83 2.91 -25.60
C ASN A 122 40.13 3.03 -26.38
N GLY A 123 40.11 3.39 -27.67
CA GLY A 123 41.31 3.66 -28.48
C GLY A 123 41.70 5.14 -28.54
N CYS A 124 40.88 6.03 -27.95
CA CYS A 124 41.01 7.49 -28.06
C CYS A 124 41.26 8.19 -26.69
N TYR A 125 41.79 7.47 -25.70
CA TYR A 125 42.08 8.02 -24.36
C TYR A 125 43.51 8.56 -24.28
N ASN A 126 43.75 9.44 -23.31
CA ASN A 126 45.11 9.87 -22.98
C ASN A 126 45.88 8.71 -22.31
N PRO A 127 47.01 8.23 -22.87
CA PRO A 127 47.74 7.06 -22.39
C PRO A 127 48.13 7.09 -20.91
N LEU A 128 48.20 8.29 -20.32
CA LEU A 128 48.49 8.50 -18.90
C LEU A 128 47.44 7.89 -17.94
N PHE A 129 46.24 7.57 -18.43
CA PHE A 129 45.11 7.08 -17.61
C PHE A 129 44.55 5.75 -18.10
N ASN A 130 45.39 4.94 -18.73
CA ASN A 130 45.05 3.59 -19.17
C ASN A 130 44.37 2.82 -18.01
N ASP A 131 43.28 2.11 -18.29
CA ASP A 131 42.46 1.31 -17.35
C ASP A 131 41.32 2.02 -16.56
N ASN A 132 41.07 3.33 -16.77
CA ASN A 132 40.11 4.11 -15.95
C ASN A 132 38.79 4.50 -16.64
N LEU A 133 38.51 3.97 -17.84
CA LEU A 133 37.32 4.27 -18.63
C LEU A 133 36.46 3.00 -18.82
N LEU A 134 35.16 3.12 -18.57
CA LEU A 134 34.17 2.05 -18.73
C LEU A 134 33.07 2.50 -19.69
N PRO A 135 33.32 2.55 -21.02
CA PRO A 135 32.29 2.87 -21.98
C PRO A 135 31.40 1.66 -22.25
N THR A 136 30.09 1.90 -22.32
CA THR A 136 29.08 1.00 -22.87
C THR A 136 28.47 1.66 -24.11
N ALA A 137 27.55 1.00 -24.81
CA ALA A 137 26.85 1.60 -25.96
C ALA A 137 25.98 2.81 -25.56
N GLU A 138 25.60 2.92 -24.29
CA GLU A 138 24.58 3.87 -23.80
C GLU A 138 25.15 4.92 -22.82
N GLU A 139 26.17 4.53 -22.05
CA GLU A 139 26.77 5.35 -21.00
C GLU A 139 28.30 5.28 -21.08
N VAL A 140 28.96 6.41 -20.79
CA VAL A 140 30.39 6.46 -20.52
C VAL A 140 30.63 6.87 -19.07
N SER A 141 31.43 6.08 -18.37
CA SER A 141 31.96 6.43 -17.04
C SER A 141 33.48 6.44 -17.08
N PHE A 142 34.07 7.49 -16.54
CA PHE A 142 35.51 7.69 -16.39
C PHE A 142 35.80 7.93 -14.92
N ILE A 143 36.48 6.98 -14.29
CA ILE A 143 36.76 7.00 -12.85
C ILE A 143 38.26 6.90 -12.67
N LEU A 144 38.87 8.00 -12.29
CA LEU A 144 40.23 8.02 -11.75
C LEU A 144 40.13 8.06 -10.23
N SER A 145 40.36 6.92 -9.59
CA SER A 145 40.45 6.84 -8.14
C SER A 145 41.88 6.48 -7.75
N ASN A 146 42.44 7.17 -6.77
CA ASN A 146 43.72 6.77 -6.17
C ASN A 146 43.54 5.65 -5.12
N ASP A 147 42.53 4.79 -5.28
CA ASP A 147 42.13 3.82 -4.26
C ASP A 147 41.74 2.47 -4.86
N ASP A 148 42.71 1.57 -4.98
CA ASP A 148 42.49 0.13 -5.06
C ASP A 148 42.28 -0.43 -3.63
N ASN A 149 41.26 0.05 -2.90
CA ASN A 149 40.74 -0.52 -1.64
C ASN A 149 41.78 -1.04 -0.61
N ASN A 150 42.98 -0.45 -0.56
CA ASN A 150 44.08 -0.92 0.28
C ASN A 150 44.67 0.24 1.09
N PRO A 151 44.33 0.37 2.39
CA PRO A 151 44.75 1.49 3.23
C PRO A 151 46.26 1.48 3.59
N ALA A 152 47.10 0.80 2.81
CA ALA A 152 48.54 0.66 3.01
C ALA A 152 49.40 1.35 1.93
N THR A 153 48.84 1.81 0.81
CA THR A 153 49.57 2.57 -0.21
C THR A 153 49.14 4.03 -0.14
N ASN A 154 49.97 4.86 0.52
CA ASN A 154 49.87 6.33 0.41
C ASN A 154 50.30 6.74 -1.00
N ASP A 155 49.49 6.45 -2.01
CA ASP A 155 49.79 6.88 -3.37
C ASP A 155 49.59 8.40 -3.46
N PRO A 156 50.52 9.14 -4.10
CA PRO A 156 50.48 10.58 -4.11
C PRO A 156 49.31 11.10 -4.96
N PRO A 157 48.72 12.27 -4.62
CA PRO A 157 47.70 12.91 -5.44
C PRO A 157 48.17 13.11 -6.89
N ILE A 158 47.28 12.86 -7.86
CA ILE A 158 47.58 13.04 -9.27
C ILE A 158 47.70 14.54 -9.55
N THR A 159 48.76 14.94 -10.26
CA THR A 159 49.06 16.35 -10.56
C THR A 159 49.12 16.57 -12.08
N ILE A 160 48.24 17.44 -12.59
CA ILE A 160 48.30 17.98 -13.96
C ILE A 160 49.03 19.33 -13.91
N PRO A 161 50.25 19.43 -14.48
CA PRO A 161 51.02 20.66 -14.44
C PRO A 161 50.33 21.84 -15.14
N ALA A 162 50.48 23.05 -14.60
CA ALA A 162 49.89 24.28 -15.15
C ALA A 162 50.26 24.51 -16.64
N GLY A 163 51.47 24.09 -17.03
CA GLY A 163 51.98 24.22 -18.40
C GLY A 163 51.38 23.23 -19.41
N GLN A 164 50.55 22.29 -18.96
CA GLN A 164 49.85 21.31 -19.81
C GLN A 164 48.35 21.59 -19.93
N MET A 165 47.86 22.71 -19.41
CA MET A 165 46.46 23.13 -19.52
C MET A 165 46.20 23.91 -20.83
N PRO A 166 45.07 23.71 -21.55
CA PRO A 166 44.02 22.74 -21.28
C PRO A 166 44.50 21.30 -21.51
N PHE A 167 44.05 20.38 -20.65
CA PHE A 167 44.55 19.01 -20.63
C PHE A 167 43.47 18.03 -21.09
N HIS A 168 43.74 17.25 -22.13
CA HIS A 168 42.82 16.26 -22.68
C HIS A 168 42.78 14.98 -21.83
N LEU A 169 41.57 14.55 -21.48
CA LEU A 169 41.32 13.32 -20.71
C LEU A 169 41.07 12.14 -21.66
N PHE A 170 40.00 12.21 -22.43
CA PHE A 170 39.61 11.20 -23.41
C PHE A 170 38.66 11.78 -24.46
N THR A 171 38.53 11.08 -25.59
CA THR A 171 37.55 11.39 -26.63
C THR A 171 36.50 10.29 -26.71
N LEU A 172 35.23 10.62 -26.45
CA LEU A 172 34.09 9.74 -26.66
C LEU A 172 33.79 9.66 -28.15
N VAL A 173 33.73 8.45 -28.69
CA VAL A 173 33.37 8.19 -30.08
C VAL A 173 31.92 7.72 -30.13
N VAL A 174 31.08 8.44 -30.85
CA VAL A 174 29.69 8.06 -31.11
C VAL A 174 29.56 7.66 -32.57
N ASP A 175 29.18 6.42 -32.84
CA ASP A 175 28.71 6.00 -34.16
C ASP A 175 27.31 6.61 -34.31
N ALA A 176 27.23 7.73 -35.02
CA ALA A 176 26.04 8.58 -35.11
C ALA A 176 25.27 8.26 -36.38
N PHE A 177 23.94 8.23 -36.39
CA PHE A 177 23.15 8.02 -37.60
C PHE A 177 22.52 9.33 -38.12
N PRO A 178 22.51 9.61 -39.44
CA PRO A 178 22.00 10.87 -39.96
C PRO A 178 20.52 11.10 -39.67
N GLY A 179 20.19 12.33 -39.27
CA GLY A 179 18.84 12.74 -38.89
C GLY A 179 18.49 12.48 -37.41
N GLU A 180 19.31 11.73 -36.68
CA GLU A 180 19.13 11.56 -35.24
C GLU A 180 19.77 12.70 -34.46
N THR A 181 19.07 13.15 -33.41
CA THR A 181 19.47 14.25 -32.55
C THR A 181 20.19 13.69 -31.33
N ILE A 182 21.51 13.81 -31.30
CA ILE A 182 22.36 13.22 -30.27
C ILE A 182 22.69 14.27 -29.22
N ASP A 183 22.49 13.92 -27.96
CA ASP A 183 22.84 14.77 -26.81
C ASP A 183 23.47 13.92 -25.71
N LEU A 184 24.32 14.53 -24.89
CA LEU A 184 24.80 13.91 -23.66
C LEU A 184 24.03 14.55 -22.51
N ILE A 185 23.14 13.77 -21.88
CA ILE A 185 22.54 14.23 -20.64
C ILE A 185 23.52 13.89 -19.53
N GLU A 186 23.99 14.95 -18.87
CA GLU A 186 24.75 14.84 -17.64
C GLU A 186 23.85 14.21 -16.57
N ASN A 187 24.11 12.96 -16.21
CA ASN A 187 23.58 12.39 -14.97
C ASN A 187 24.55 12.54 -13.79
N ALA A 188 25.67 13.23 -13.96
CA ALA A 188 26.75 13.19 -13.00
C ALA A 188 26.63 14.22 -11.87
N MET A 189 26.68 13.70 -10.65
CA MET A 189 27.51 14.31 -9.62
C MET A 189 28.95 14.35 -10.14
N TYR A 190 29.47 15.53 -10.46
CA TYR A 190 30.90 15.75 -10.73
C TYR A 190 31.66 15.74 -9.41
N SER A 191 31.87 14.56 -8.85
CA SER A 191 32.58 14.42 -7.59
C SER A 191 34.07 14.27 -7.86
N TYR A 192 34.85 15.22 -7.34
CA TYR A 192 36.29 15.06 -7.23
C TYR A 192 36.66 15.32 -5.78
N GLN A 193 37.31 14.35 -5.14
CA GLN A 193 37.84 14.55 -3.80
C GLN A 193 39.20 15.22 -3.97
N THR A 194 39.27 16.49 -3.58
CA THR A 194 40.51 17.05 -3.07
C THR A 194 40.43 17.01 -1.56
N SER A 195 41.55 17.16 -0.85
CA SER A 195 41.59 17.39 0.61
C SER A 195 40.61 18.47 1.17
N MET A 196 39.84 19.19 0.34
CA MET A 196 38.82 20.18 0.72
C MET A 196 37.40 19.98 0.14
N GLY A 197 37.07 18.88 -0.55
CA GLY A 197 35.68 18.41 -0.77
C GLY A 197 34.70 19.31 -1.57
N ASN A 198 35.06 19.80 -2.76
CA ASN A 198 34.16 20.60 -3.63
C ASN A 198 33.80 19.86 -4.95
N GLU A 199 32.77 20.32 -5.66
CA GLU A 199 32.36 19.89 -7.03
C GLU A 199 32.93 20.83 -8.11
N MET A 200 33.33 20.30 -9.29
CA MET A 200 33.80 21.13 -10.41
C MET A 200 32.58 21.59 -11.22
N PRO A 201 32.48 22.87 -11.59
CA PRO A 201 31.54 23.32 -12.60
C PRO A 201 31.98 22.79 -13.97
N VAL A 202 31.00 22.38 -14.77
CA VAL A 202 31.17 22.17 -16.21
C VAL A 202 31.10 23.53 -16.90
N PHE A 203 32.04 23.81 -17.80
CA PHE A 203 32.07 25.05 -18.57
C PHE A 203 31.49 24.87 -19.97
N GLU A 204 30.60 25.79 -20.34
CA GLU A 204 29.90 25.84 -21.63
C GLU A 204 30.71 26.57 -22.74
N ALA A 205 32.04 26.65 -22.67
CA ALA A 205 32.80 27.67 -23.40
C ALA A 205 33.81 27.16 -24.46
N CYS A 206 33.45 26.16 -25.26
CA CYS A 206 34.28 25.75 -26.41
C CYS A 206 34.30 26.82 -27.51
N GLN A 207 35.15 27.87 -27.42
CA GLN A 207 35.37 28.90 -28.47
C GLN A 207 34.12 29.18 -29.37
N GLY A 208 32.93 29.36 -28.77
CA GLY A 208 31.67 29.64 -29.47
C GLY A 208 30.69 28.49 -29.77
N THR A 209 30.88 27.24 -29.32
CA THR A 209 29.84 26.19 -29.47
C THR A 209 29.88 25.16 -28.35
N PHE A 210 29.37 25.54 -27.17
CA PHE A 210 28.55 24.62 -26.39
C PHE A 210 27.10 25.00 -26.67
N VAL A 211 26.33 24.08 -27.22
CA VAL A 211 24.89 24.12 -27.05
C VAL A 211 24.55 22.75 -26.51
N ALA A 212 24.27 22.66 -25.20
CA ALA A 212 23.52 21.55 -24.60
C ALA A 212 22.06 21.61 -25.11
N THR A 213 21.93 21.49 -26.42
CA THR A 213 20.68 21.19 -27.12
C THR A 213 21.07 20.15 -28.14
N GLY A 214 20.47 18.97 -28.04
CA GLY A 214 20.75 17.85 -28.92
C GLY A 214 20.99 18.26 -30.38
N VAL A 215 21.99 17.61 -30.97
CA VAL A 215 22.50 17.91 -32.31
C VAL A 215 21.98 16.89 -33.28
N THR A 216 21.21 17.33 -34.28
CA THR A 216 20.87 16.46 -35.41
C THR A 216 22.11 16.18 -36.26
N PHE A 217 22.55 14.92 -36.31
CA PHE A 217 23.69 14.52 -37.13
C PHE A 217 23.37 14.73 -38.61
N PRO A 218 24.20 15.48 -39.36
CA PRO A 218 23.86 15.89 -40.72
C PRO A 218 23.89 14.71 -41.69
N GLU A 219 23.03 14.75 -42.71
CA GLU A 219 23.15 13.84 -43.85
C GLU A 219 24.44 14.12 -44.65
N PRO A 220 25.16 13.07 -45.09
CA PRO A 220 26.29 13.27 -45.97
C PRO A 220 25.83 13.77 -47.34
N ALA A 221 26.73 14.47 -48.02
CA ALA A 221 26.48 14.89 -49.40
C ALA A 221 26.20 13.67 -50.29
N ALA A 222 25.30 13.83 -51.25
CA ALA A 222 25.03 12.79 -52.24
C ALA A 222 26.33 12.38 -52.97
N CYS A 223 26.47 11.08 -53.24
CA CYS A 223 27.54 10.59 -54.09
C CYS A 223 27.45 11.26 -55.47
N ALA A 224 28.58 11.37 -56.18
CA ALA A 224 28.61 11.93 -57.54
C ALA A 224 27.57 11.25 -58.45
N SER A 225 27.07 11.94 -59.48
CA SER A 225 25.90 11.55 -60.30
C SER A 225 26.07 10.33 -61.23
N SER A 226 26.93 9.39 -60.85
CA SER A 226 27.10 8.03 -61.39
C SER A 226 27.60 7.06 -60.30
N GLY A 227 27.40 7.44 -59.03
CA GLY A 227 27.94 6.79 -57.85
C GLY A 227 27.15 5.54 -57.46
N PRO A 228 27.50 4.94 -56.31
CA PRO A 228 26.84 3.74 -55.82
C PRO A 228 25.35 3.97 -55.58
N CYS A 229 24.55 2.96 -55.91
CA CYS A 229 23.12 2.92 -55.66
C CYS A 229 22.76 1.63 -54.92
N ILE A 230 21.92 1.74 -53.91
CA ILE A 230 21.38 0.61 -53.15
C ILE A 230 19.96 0.36 -53.65
N GLU A 231 19.73 -0.85 -54.14
CA GLU A 231 18.51 -1.22 -54.86
C GLU A 231 17.91 -2.52 -54.33
N PHE A 232 16.58 -2.61 -54.34
CA PHE A 232 15.90 -3.88 -54.11
C PHE A 232 16.01 -4.74 -55.37
N GLY A 233 16.48 -5.98 -55.20
CA GLY A 233 16.47 -6.96 -56.27
C GLY A 233 15.07 -7.51 -56.53
N GLN A 234 14.93 -8.30 -57.60
CA GLN A 234 13.66 -8.96 -57.93
C GLN A 234 13.15 -9.80 -56.75
N VAL A 235 11.98 -9.45 -56.23
CA VAL A 235 11.30 -10.20 -55.16
C VAL A 235 10.95 -11.61 -55.65
N ALA A 236 11.33 -12.61 -54.86
CA ALA A 236 10.93 -14.00 -55.06
C ALA A 236 9.94 -14.40 -53.95
N GLY A 237 8.79 -14.99 -54.31
CA GLY A 237 7.76 -15.38 -53.34
C GLY A 237 6.63 -14.35 -53.23
N GLY A 238 5.97 -14.30 -52.07
CA GLY A 238 4.74 -13.54 -51.86
C GLY A 238 3.45 -14.37 -52.09
N GLY A 239 2.30 -13.74 -51.87
CA GLY A 239 1.01 -14.45 -51.83
C GLY A 239 0.90 -15.36 -50.60
N ASN A 240 1.02 -16.68 -50.79
CA ASN A 240 0.86 -17.69 -49.72
C ASN A 240 2.18 -18.32 -49.26
N ILE A 241 3.32 -17.83 -49.75
CA ILE A 241 4.67 -18.33 -49.39
C ILE A 241 5.55 -17.18 -48.90
N PRO A 242 6.60 -17.45 -48.11
CA PRO A 242 7.55 -16.42 -47.70
C PRO A 242 8.11 -15.64 -48.90
N ALA A 243 8.31 -14.35 -48.71
CA ALA A 243 8.93 -13.47 -49.70
C ALA A 243 10.41 -13.26 -49.36
N VAL A 244 11.27 -13.28 -50.37
CA VAL A 244 12.70 -13.05 -50.28
C VAL A 244 13.07 -11.87 -51.16
N ILE A 245 13.64 -10.84 -50.56
CA ILE A 245 13.97 -9.56 -51.18
C ILE A 245 15.49 -9.37 -51.12
N PRO A 246 16.22 -9.48 -52.24
CA PRO A 246 17.65 -9.14 -52.29
C PRO A 246 17.88 -7.63 -52.11
N VAL A 247 18.96 -7.26 -51.44
CA VAL A 247 19.47 -5.87 -51.36
C VAL A 247 20.81 -5.83 -52.07
N ASN A 248 20.92 -5.00 -53.11
CA ASN A 248 22.09 -4.95 -54.00
C ASN A 248 22.76 -3.57 -53.96
N LEU A 249 24.05 -3.54 -54.23
CA LEU A 249 24.86 -2.34 -54.46
C LEU A 249 25.30 -2.30 -55.93
N THR A 250 24.74 -1.38 -56.71
CA THR A 250 25.14 -1.15 -58.10
C THR A 250 26.15 0.00 -58.18
N ASN A 251 27.06 -0.04 -59.16
CA ASN A 251 28.13 0.96 -59.35
C ASN A 251 29.03 1.22 -58.13
N GLY A 252 29.10 0.28 -57.18
CA GLY A 252 29.98 0.34 -56.01
C GLY A 252 31.42 -0.07 -56.32
N ALA A 253 32.36 0.39 -55.48
CA ALA A 253 33.73 -0.11 -55.49
C ALA A 253 33.79 -1.56 -54.97
N SER A 254 34.76 -2.32 -55.48
CA SER A 254 35.03 -3.70 -55.03
C SER A 254 35.63 -3.78 -53.62
N ALA A 255 36.13 -2.68 -53.08
CA ALA A 255 36.62 -2.55 -51.71
C ALA A 255 35.92 -1.39 -51.01
N ILE A 256 35.24 -1.68 -49.90
CA ILE A 256 34.41 -0.74 -49.14
C ILE A 256 35.02 -0.65 -47.74
N GLU A 257 35.33 0.56 -47.31
CA GLU A 257 35.86 0.82 -45.97
C GLU A 257 34.75 0.70 -44.93
N GLU A 258 33.61 1.33 -45.19
CA GLU A 258 32.45 1.30 -44.29
C GLU A 258 31.15 1.56 -45.06
N ILE A 259 30.09 0.83 -44.68
CA ILE A 259 28.74 1.00 -45.22
C ILE A 259 27.71 0.79 -44.12
N ASP A 260 26.66 1.60 -44.11
CA ASP A 260 25.44 1.33 -43.36
C ASP A 260 24.17 1.61 -44.17
N ILE A 261 23.09 0.93 -43.79
CA ILE A 261 21.80 0.96 -44.48
C ILE A 261 20.69 0.84 -43.45
N LYS A 262 19.73 1.76 -43.49
CA LYS A 262 18.48 1.69 -42.73
C LYS A 262 17.30 1.43 -43.67
N ILE A 263 16.59 0.34 -43.42
CA ILE A 263 15.37 -0.04 -44.14
C ILE A 263 14.24 -0.17 -43.13
N ASP A 264 13.16 0.58 -43.33
CA ASP A 264 11.95 0.43 -42.55
C ASP A 264 10.96 -0.48 -43.28
N VAL A 265 10.38 -1.42 -42.54
CA VAL A 265 9.38 -2.35 -43.01
C VAL A 265 8.07 -2.11 -42.28
N ALA A 266 7.11 -1.54 -43.00
CA ALA A 266 5.77 -1.28 -42.51
C ALA A 266 4.80 -2.37 -42.97
N PHE A 267 3.84 -2.72 -42.11
CA PHE A 267 2.84 -3.73 -42.41
C PHE A 267 1.45 -3.20 -42.09
N ASN A 268 0.48 -3.52 -42.95
CA ASN A 268 -0.94 -3.24 -42.67
C ASN A 268 -1.61 -4.34 -41.82
N ASN A 269 -0.86 -5.39 -41.45
CA ASN A 269 -1.29 -6.50 -40.60
C ASN A 269 -0.07 -7.07 -39.84
N LEU A 270 -0.27 -7.82 -38.76
CA LEU A 270 0.82 -8.41 -37.99
C LEU A 270 1.62 -9.42 -38.82
N VAL A 271 2.93 -9.43 -38.67
CA VAL A 271 3.90 -10.33 -39.34
C VAL A 271 4.97 -10.80 -38.36
N GLU A 272 5.61 -11.92 -38.68
CA GLU A 272 6.81 -12.35 -37.98
C GLU A 272 7.98 -11.38 -38.21
N ILE A 273 8.95 -11.40 -37.29
CA ILE A 273 10.18 -10.62 -37.41
C ILE A 273 10.91 -11.03 -38.71
N PRO A 274 11.26 -10.08 -39.59
CA PRO A 274 12.00 -10.39 -40.82
C PRO A 274 13.32 -11.11 -40.52
N ALA A 275 13.59 -12.18 -41.27
CA ALA A 275 14.84 -12.93 -41.16
C ALA A 275 15.88 -12.42 -42.17
N ILE A 276 17.16 -12.41 -41.78
CA ILE A 276 18.26 -11.95 -42.64
C ILE A 276 19.11 -13.13 -43.13
N ILE A 277 19.37 -13.15 -44.43
CA ILE A 277 20.31 -14.09 -45.07
C ILE A 277 21.48 -13.26 -45.62
N GLY A 278 22.69 -13.52 -45.12
CA GLY A 278 23.88 -12.71 -45.42
C GLY A 278 24.34 -12.77 -46.89
N GLY A 279 25.11 -11.75 -47.28
CA GLY A 279 25.80 -11.64 -48.56
C GLY A 279 27.20 -11.04 -48.33
N ASP A 280 27.54 -9.97 -49.06
CA ASP A 280 28.73 -9.16 -48.81
C ASP A 280 28.71 -8.56 -47.38
N ILE A 281 27.52 -8.30 -46.83
CA ILE A 281 27.29 -8.01 -45.41
C ILE A 281 26.85 -9.29 -44.71
N ALA A 282 27.55 -9.69 -43.66
CA ALA A 282 27.20 -10.88 -42.88
C ALA A 282 25.86 -10.67 -42.16
N ALA A 283 25.03 -11.71 -42.05
CA ALA A 283 23.73 -11.62 -41.37
C ALA A 283 23.85 -11.20 -39.89
N ALA A 284 24.97 -11.53 -39.24
CA ALA A 284 25.25 -11.12 -37.86
C ALA A 284 25.50 -9.61 -37.71
N ASN A 285 25.75 -8.91 -38.82
CA ASN A 285 25.99 -7.48 -38.88
C ASN A 285 24.77 -6.72 -39.44
N VAL A 286 23.61 -7.37 -39.37
CA VAL A 286 22.30 -6.80 -39.71
C VAL A 286 21.37 -7.03 -38.53
N GLU A 287 20.92 -5.94 -37.94
CA GLU A 287 20.02 -5.92 -36.80
C GLU A 287 18.58 -5.69 -37.27
N VAL A 288 17.64 -6.36 -36.60
CA VAL A 288 16.20 -6.20 -36.85
C VAL A 288 15.51 -5.95 -35.54
N PHE A 289 14.87 -4.80 -35.39
CA PHE A 289 14.18 -4.40 -34.17
C PHE A 289 12.84 -3.73 -34.50
N MET A 290 11.90 -3.76 -33.55
CA MET A 290 10.61 -3.08 -33.73
C MET A 290 10.80 -1.57 -33.66
N ASN A 291 10.09 -0.85 -34.53
CA ASN A 291 10.08 0.61 -34.52
C ASN A 291 8.83 1.16 -33.83
N SER A 292 8.85 2.47 -33.54
CA SER A 292 7.74 3.17 -32.85
C SER A 292 6.43 3.19 -33.63
N SER A 293 6.44 2.86 -34.92
CA SER A 293 5.26 2.78 -35.77
C SER A 293 4.60 1.39 -35.79
N GLY A 294 5.16 0.41 -35.05
CA GLY A 294 4.67 -0.97 -35.01
C GLY A 294 5.15 -1.85 -36.18
N GLY A 295 6.08 -1.35 -36.99
CA GLY A 295 6.81 -2.12 -38.00
C GLY A 295 8.18 -2.58 -37.49
N TYR A 296 9.05 -2.99 -38.42
CA TYR A 296 10.44 -3.35 -38.12
C TYR A 296 11.40 -2.41 -38.83
N THR A 297 12.49 -2.05 -38.17
CA THR A 297 13.64 -1.40 -38.80
C THR A 297 14.76 -2.44 -38.93
N ILE A 298 15.33 -2.52 -40.13
CA ILE A 298 16.47 -3.35 -40.48
C ILE A 298 17.67 -2.42 -40.64
N TYR A 299 18.68 -2.60 -39.80
CA TYR A 299 19.91 -1.81 -39.83
C TYR A 299 21.10 -2.71 -40.15
N ALA A 300 21.72 -2.48 -41.30
CA ALA A 300 22.93 -3.19 -41.71
C ALA A 300 24.13 -2.27 -41.55
N HIS A 301 25.20 -2.73 -40.90
CA HIS A 301 26.45 -1.98 -40.75
C HIS A 301 27.66 -2.90 -40.90
N GLN A 302 28.62 -2.55 -41.77
CA GLN A 302 29.79 -3.38 -42.03
C GLN A 302 31.00 -2.52 -42.35
N ARG A 303 32.17 -2.94 -41.84
CA ARG A 303 33.48 -2.38 -42.18
C ARG A 303 34.33 -3.38 -42.96
N ASP A 304 35.31 -2.85 -43.69
CA ASP A 304 36.38 -3.59 -44.36
C ASP A 304 35.92 -4.71 -45.30
N ILE A 305 34.98 -4.40 -46.20
CA ILE A 305 34.55 -5.34 -47.25
C ILE A 305 35.60 -5.34 -48.36
N THR A 306 36.42 -6.39 -48.43
CA THR A 306 37.60 -6.44 -49.32
C THR A 306 37.33 -6.99 -50.73
N ASN A 307 36.16 -7.59 -50.98
CA ASN A 307 35.75 -8.12 -52.30
C ASN A 307 34.22 -8.04 -52.50
N ALA A 308 33.66 -6.83 -52.50
CA ALA A 308 32.22 -6.64 -52.71
C ALA A 308 31.79 -7.16 -54.09
N THR A 309 30.82 -8.08 -54.09
CA THR A 309 30.20 -8.65 -55.29
C THR A 309 29.03 -7.80 -55.80
N GLY A 310 28.53 -6.87 -54.97
CA GLY A 310 27.35 -6.06 -55.24
C GLY A 310 26.06 -6.68 -54.70
N PHE A 311 26.13 -7.87 -54.07
CA PHE A 311 25.01 -8.49 -53.39
C PHE A 311 25.21 -8.34 -51.87
N LEU A 312 24.49 -7.41 -51.24
CA LEU A 312 24.73 -7.07 -49.84
C LEU A 312 24.13 -8.10 -48.88
N PHE A 313 22.83 -8.36 -48.96
CA PHE A 313 22.12 -9.38 -48.17
C PHE A 313 20.71 -9.64 -48.73
N ARG A 314 19.93 -10.55 -48.12
CA ARG A 314 18.50 -10.78 -48.41
C ARG A 314 17.66 -10.61 -47.15
N ILE A 315 16.50 -10.01 -47.33
CA ILE A 315 15.44 -9.94 -46.33
C ILE A 315 14.43 -11.03 -46.65
N GLN A 316 14.11 -11.89 -45.68
CA GLN A 316 13.04 -12.87 -45.78
C GLN A 316 11.88 -12.45 -44.87
N ILE A 317 10.72 -12.23 -45.48
CA ILE A 317 9.47 -11.94 -44.79
C ILE A 317 8.59 -13.18 -44.87
N ASN A 318 8.38 -13.85 -43.74
CA ASN A 318 7.32 -14.84 -43.62
C ASN A 318 6.00 -14.06 -43.55
N GLY A 319 4.94 -14.56 -44.20
CA GLY A 319 3.67 -13.82 -44.37
C GLY A 319 3.01 -13.34 -43.07
N PRO A 320 1.83 -12.71 -43.15
CA PRO A 320 1.14 -12.19 -41.96
C PRO A 320 0.85 -13.31 -40.97
N VAL A 321 0.97 -13.00 -39.68
CA VAL A 321 0.60 -13.89 -38.57
C VAL A 321 -0.83 -14.37 -38.73
N PHE A 322 -1.71 -13.51 -39.30
CA PHE A 322 -3.10 -13.84 -39.60
C PHE A 322 -3.29 -14.04 -41.11
N ILE A 323 -3.09 -15.28 -41.55
CA ILE A 323 -3.22 -15.64 -42.97
C ILE A 323 -4.66 -15.43 -43.45
N SER A 324 -5.66 -15.53 -42.56
CA SER A 324 -7.06 -15.27 -42.91
C SER A 324 -7.32 -13.89 -43.54
N ASN A 325 -6.61 -12.84 -43.11
CA ASN A 325 -6.84 -11.46 -43.56
C ASN A 325 -5.86 -10.99 -44.65
N GLY A 326 -4.78 -11.75 -44.91
CA GLY A 326 -3.70 -11.33 -45.79
C GLY A 326 -2.95 -10.11 -45.26
N GLY A 327 -2.15 -9.47 -46.11
CA GLY A 327 -1.40 -8.27 -45.71
C GLY A 327 -0.52 -7.72 -46.82
N THR A 328 0.05 -6.55 -46.59
CA THR A 328 1.01 -5.89 -47.47
C THR A 328 2.15 -5.38 -46.62
N ALA A 329 3.35 -5.87 -46.92
CA ALA A 329 4.59 -5.35 -46.38
C ALA A 329 5.14 -4.30 -47.34
N THR A 330 5.52 -3.13 -46.82
CA THR A 330 6.18 -2.07 -47.59
C THR A 330 7.56 -1.86 -47.01
N LEU A 331 8.60 -2.10 -47.82
CA LEU A 331 9.99 -1.87 -47.48
C LEU A 331 10.43 -0.52 -48.04
N THR A 332 10.98 0.34 -47.19
CA THR A 332 11.45 1.68 -47.56
C THR A 332 12.89 1.87 -47.14
N MET A 333 13.77 2.25 -48.08
CA MET A 333 15.13 2.66 -47.74
C MET A 333 15.11 4.09 -47.22
N GLU A 334 15.32 4.27 -45.92
CA GLU A 334 15.23 5.58 -45.26
C GLU A 334 16.54 6.36 -45.40
N ASN A 335 17.67 5.70 -45.13
CA ASN A 335 18.99 6.31 -45.25
C ASN A 335 20.10 5.28 -45.44
N ALA A 336 21.23 5.72 -45.97
CA ALA A 336 22.44 4.91 -46.05
C ALA A 336 23.68 5.80 -46.18
N ARG A 337 24.83 5.26 -45.79
CA ARG A 337 26.14 5.89 -45.99
C ARG A 337 27.11 4.90 -46.59
N TYR A 338 27.99 5.43 -47.44
CA TYR A 338 28.94 4.61 -48.18
C TYR A 338 30.30 5.30 -48.24
N ALA A 339 31.35 4.60 -47.80
CA ALA A 339 32.74 4.99 -47.95
C ALA A 339 33.53 3.90 -48.69
N PRO A 340 34.00 4.14 -49.92
CA PRO A 340 34.92 3.24 -50.60
C PRO A 340 36.32 3.34 -49.97
N LEU A 341 37.11 2.26 -50.03
CA LEU A 341 38.46 2.24 -49.48
C LEU A 341 39.34 3.35 -50.10
N ASN A 342 39.88 4.25 -49.26
CA ASN A 342 40.64 5.45 -49.65
C ASN A 342 39.82 6.53 -50.40
N GLY A 343 38.49 6.52 -50.30
CA GLY A 343 37.62 7.54 -50.87
C GLY A 343 36.92 8.41 -49.83
N THR A 344 36.07 9.33 -50.30
CA THR A 344 35.26 10.19 -49.43
C THR A 344 33.89 9.58 -49.24
N CYS A 345 33.39 9.57 -48.00
CA CYS A 345 32.03 9.11 -47.72
C CYS A 345 30.98 9.99 -48.39
N CYS A 346 29.90 9.38 -48.83
CA CYS A 346 28.75 10.05 -49.39
C CYS A 346 27.45 9.25 -49.16
N LYS A 347 26.30 9.89 -49.41
CA LYS A 347 24.99 9.24 -49.44
C LYS A 347 24.80 8.55 -50.80
N PRO A 348 24.75 7.21 -50.89
CA PRO A 348 24.45 6.51 -52.14
C PRO A 348 23.02 6.82 -52.59
N CYS A 349 22.71 6.56 -53.86
CA CYS A 349 21.31 6.66 -54.29
C CYS A 349 20.50 5.49 -53.70
N LEU A 350 19.24 5.75 -53.34
CA LEU A 350 18.34 4.76 -52.73
C LEU A 350 17.15 4.52 -53.67
N ASP A 351 16.78 3.26 -53.83
CA ASP A 351 15.65 2.86 -54.66
C ASP A 351 14.30 3.23 -54.04
N ALA A 352 13.25 3.20 -54.86
CA ALA A 352 11.88 3.45 -54.41
C ALA A 352 11.38 2.35 -53.46
N PRO A 353 10.33 2.61 -52.65
CA PRO A 353 9.76 1.59 -51.78
C PRO A 353 9.29 0.35 -52.54
N GLU A 354 9.57 -0.84 -52.00
CA GLU A 354 9.16 -2.13 -52.55
C GLU A 354 7.98 -2.72 -51.75
N GLN A 355 6.98 -3.26 -52.44
CA GLN A 355 5.78 -3.82 -51.81
C GLN A 355 5.65 -5.32 -52.04
N VAL A 356 5.42 -6.05 -50.95
CA VAL A 356 5.11 -7.48 -50.97
C VAL A 356 3.67 -7.68 -50.51
N VAL A 357 2.83 -8.23 -51.39
CA VAL A 357 1.44 -8.57 -51.07
C VAL A 357 1.33 -10.03 -50.68
N PHE A 358 0.75 -10.29 -49.51
CA PHE A 358 0.36 -11.60 -49.02
C PHE A 358 -1.15 -11.76 -49.12
N THR A 359 -1.59 -12.86 -49.74
CA THR A 359 -3.01 -13.07 -50.04
C THR A 359 -3.69 -13.73 -48.84
N GLY A 360 -4.84 -13.16 -48.43
CA GLY A 360 -5.68 -13.76 -47.40
C GLY A 360 -6.52 -14.94 -47.92
N TYR A 361 -7.20 -15.65 -47.02
CA TYR A 361 -8.23 -16.61 -47.43
C TYR A 361 -9.52 -15.86 -47.80
N PRO A 362 -10.25 -16.26 -48.86
CA PRO A 362 -11.54 -15.68 -49.18
C PRO A 362 -12.58 -16.07 -48.11
N ASP A 363 -13.68 -15.31 -48.02
CA ASP A 363 -14.83 -15.71 -47.22
C ASP A 363 -15.40 -17.06 -47.69
N CYS A 364 -15.89 -17.89 -46.77
CA CYS A 364 -16.50 -19.16 -47.10
C CYS A 364 -17.77 -18.96 -47.93
N THR A 365 -17.89 -19.69 -49.04
CA THR A 365 -19.14 -19.75 -49.82
C THR A 365 -20.22 -20.56 -49.10
N GLU A 366 -19.80 -21.46 -48.21
CA GLU A 366 -20.66 -22.25 -47.34
C GLU A 366 -21.03 -21.44 -46.08
N ASP A 367 -22.29 -21.53 -45.64
CA ASP A 367 -22.80 -20.84 -44.46
C ASP A 367 -22.31 -21.48 -43.16
N VAL A 368 -21.01 -21.38 -42.86
CA VAL A 368 -20.43 -21.81 -41.57
C VAL A 368 -20.11 -20.59 -40.74
N THR A 369 -20.49 -20.63 -39.46
CA THR A 369 -20.23 -19.60 -38.46
C THR A 369 -19.45 -20.21 -37.29
N ALA A 370 -18.32 -19.60 -36.92
CA ALA A 370 -17.66 -19.82 -35.64
C ALA A 370 -18.33 -18.93 -34.58
N ARG A 371 -18.85 -19.55 -33.53
CA ARG A 371 -19.63 -18.89 -32.47
C ARG A 371 -18.99 -19.07 -31.10
N VAL A 372 -18.95 -18.01 -30.30
CA VAL A 372 -18.57 -18.08 -28.87
C VAL A 372 -19.76 -17.64 -28.02
N ASP A 373 -20.13 -18.50 -27.06
CA ASP A 373 -21.16 -18.26 -26.04
C ASP A 373 -20.54 -18.46 -24.65
N ALA A 374 -21.00 -17.74 -23.65
CA ALA A 374 -20.55 -17.98 -22.27
C ALA A 374 -21.46 -19.01 -21.59
N ILE A 375 -20.88 -19.97 -20.86
CA ILE A 375 -21.66 -20.91 -20.05
C ILE A 375 -21.27 -20.69 -18.58
N SER A 376 -22.19 -20.08 -17.82
CA SER A 376 -22.09 -20.04 -16.36
C SER A 376 -22.28 -21.46 -15.81
N VAL A 377 -21.20 -22.14 -15.41
CA VAL A 377 -21.32 -23.43 -14.74
C VAL A 377 -21.51 -23.19 -13.24
N GLN A 378 -22.70 -23.54 -12.74
CA GLN A 378 -22.91 -23.76 -11.31
C GLN A 378 -23.60 -25.11 -11.13
N GLN A 379 -22.82 -26.15 -10.78
CA GLN A 379 -23.12 -27.08 -9.68
C GLN A 379 -21.82 -27.77 -9.21
N GLY A 380 -21.31 -27.37 -8.04
CA GLY A 380 -20.36 -28.16 -7.24
C GLY A 380 -18.85 -27.95 -7.44
N GLY A 381 -18.41 -26.93 -8.20
CA GLY A 381 -16.99 -26.58 -8.42
C GLY A 381 -16.52 -25.29 -7.71
N GLN A 382 -15.22 -24.94 -7.86
CA GLN A 382 -14.68 -23.63 -7.44
C GLN A 382 -15.27 -22.52 -8.33
N CYS A 383 -15.79 -21.44 -7.74
CA CYS A 383 -16.55 -20.42 -8.50
C CYS A 383 -15.68 -19.49 -9.34
N SER A 384 -14.37 -19.58 -9.18
CA SER A 384 -13.44 -18.95 -10.10
C SER A 384 -13.43 -19.62 -11.46
N GLU A 385 -13.93 -20.86 -11.61
CA GLU A 385 -13.92 -21.54 -12.90
C GLU A 385 -15.10 -21.12 -13.79
N ILE A 386 -14.81 -20.56 -14.96
CA ILE A 386 -15.80 -20.17 -16.00
C ILE A 386 -15.52 -20.97 -17.29
N LEU A 387 -16.57 -21.37 -18.01
CA LEU A 387 -16.44 -22.05 -19.30
C LEU A 387 -16.94 -21.16 -20.45
N LEU A 388 -16.11 -20.99 -21.47
CA LEU A 388 -16.55 -20.43 -22.76
C LEU A 388 -16.83 -21.58 -23.73
N ASN A 389 -17.97 -21.55 -24.41
CA ASN A 389 -18.33 -22.54 -25.42
C ASN A 389 -18.03 -21.99 -26.82
N VAL A 390 -17.14 -22.67 -27.55
CA VAL A 390 -16.78 -22.33 -28.92
C VAL A 390 -17.38 -23.38 -29.85
N SER A 391 -18.34 -22.99 -30.69
CA SER A 391 -19.13 -23.88 -31.55
C SER A 391 -19.04 -23.52 -33.03
N LEU A 392 -19.29 -24.52 -33.89
CA LEU A 392 -19.41 -24.34 -35.34
C LEU A 392 -20.86 -24.58 -35.77
N ASN A 393 -21.46 -23.55 -36.39
CA ASN A 393 -22.88 -23.49 -36.67
C ASN A 393 -23.14 -23.24 -38.17
N TRP A 394 -24.19 -23.82 -38.74
CA TRP A 394 -24.63 -23.56 -40.11
C TRP A 394 -26.14 -23.72 -40.29
N THR A 395 -26.72 -23.08 -41.31
CA THR A 395 -28.13 -23.27 -41.65
C THR A 395 -28.35 -24.37 -42.69
N GLY A 396 -29.38 -25.21 -42.48
CA GLY A 396 -29.76 -26.28 -43.40
C GLY A 396 -28.93 -27.57 -43.33
N PRO A 397 -29.35 -28.63 -44.03
CA PRO A 397 -28.62 -29.91 -44.08
C PRO A 397 -27.29 -29.79 -44.86
N PRO A 398 -26.30 -30.69 -44.62
CA PRO A 398 -26.34 -31.84 -43.71
C PRO A 398 -26.15 -31.45 -42.22
N SER A 399 -26.64 -32.28 -41.29
CA SER A 399 -26.44 -32.07 -39.84
C SER A 399 -24.99 -32.27 -39.39
N THR A 400 -24.14 -32.81 -40.26
CA THR A 400 -22.73 -33.10 -40.01
C THR A 400 -21.94 -32.70 -41.26
N ARG A 401 -20.80 -32.04 -41.08
CA ARG A 401 -19.88 -31.64 -42.16
C ARG A 401 -18.48 -32.15 -41.86
N ASP A 402 -17.72 -32.42 -42.92
CA ASP A 402 -16.37 -32.96 -42.85
C ASP A 402 -15.34 -31.81 -42.93
N PHE A 403 -14.54 -31.64 -41.88
CA PHE A 403 -13.51 -30.60 -41.79
C PHE A 403 -12.13 -31.21 -41.95
N TYR A 404 -11.38 -30.76 -42.95
CA TYR A 404 -9.98 -31.12 -43.17
C TYR A 404 -9.03 -30.15 -42.48
N LYS A 405 -9.44 -28.89 -42.32
CA LYS A 405 -8.74 -27.86 -41.55
C LYS A 405 -9.72 -27.05 -40.72
N LEU A 406 -9.28 -26.70 -39.52
CA LEU A 406 -9.93 -25.72 -38.64
C LEU A 406 -8.81 -24.95 -37.96
N THR A 407 -8.88 -23.62 -37.97
CA THR A 407 -8.06 -22.75 -37.13
C THR A 407 -8.95 -21.66 -36.56
N LEU A 408 -8.91 -21.52 -35.24
CA LEU A 408 -9.59 -20.50 -34.44
C LEU A 408 -8.57 -19.92 -33.47
N VAL A 409 -8.33 -18.62 -33.52
CA VAL A 409 -7.53 -17.88 -32.52
C VAL A 409 -8.42 -16.80 -31.96
N CYS A 410 -8.60 -16.78 -30.64
CA CYS A 410 -9.46 -15.84 -29.95
C CYS A 410 -8.69 -15.17 -28.81
N ASP A 411 -8.86 -13.85 -28.72
CA ASP A 411 -8.41 -13.03 -27.61
C ASP A 411 -9.57 -12.76 -26.67
N LEU A 412 -9.30 -12.86 -25.37
CA LEU A 412 -10.21 -12.45 -24.32
C LEU A 412 -9.94 -11.00 -23.94
N GLU A 413 -10.97 -10.16 -24.00
CA GLU A 413 -10.94 -8.86 -23.33
C GLU A 413 -11.29 -9.11 -21.86
N THR A 414 -10.36 -8.82 -20.95
CA THR A 414 -10.50 -9.17 -19.53
C THR A 414 -10.27 -7.96 -18.63
N SER A 415 -10.95 -7.95 -17.49
CA SER A 415 -10.67 -7.06 -16.36
C SER A 415 -10.30 -7.92 -15.16
N GLY A 416 -9.20 -7.60 -14.47
CA GLY A 416 -8.72 -8.37 -13.32
C GLY A 416 -7.94 -9.65 -13.66
N GLY A 417 -7.74 -10.53 -12.67
CA GLY A 417 -6.89 -11.72 -12.76
C GLY A 417 -7.54 -12.92 -13.46
N VAL A 418 -8.03 -12.75 -14.69
CA VAL A 418 -8.52 -13.85 -15.53
C VAL A 418 -7.35 -14.63 -16.14
N THR A 419 -7.42 -15.95 -16.11
CA THR A 419 -6.43 -16.82 -16.77
C THR A 419 -7.08 -17.95 -17.54
N ILE A 420 -6.51 -18.32 -18.68
CA ILE A 420 -6.94 -19.48 -19.45
C ILE A 420 -6.27 -20.72 -18.84
N VAL A 421 -7.08 -21.67 -18.37
CA VAL A 421 -6.59 -22.89 -17.72
C VAL A 421 -6.36 -24.01 -18.73
N GLY A 422 -7.20 -24.07 -19.76
CA GLY A 422 -7.07 -25.08 -20.80
C GLY A 422 -8.39 -25.44 -21.47
N LEU A 423 -8.45 -26.66 -21.96
CA LEU A 423 -9.58 -27.20 -22.72
C LEU A 423 -10.53 -27.99 -21.81
N GLY A 424 -11.83 -27.77 -21.97
CA GLY A 424 -12.92 -28.47 -21.28
C GLY A 424 -13.49 -29.61 -22.11
N ALA A 425 -14.82 -29.82 -22.02
CA ALA A 425 -15.50 -30.83 -22.82
C ALA A 425 -15.38 -30.51 -24.32
N GLN A 426 -15.35 -31.56 -25.14
CA GLN A 426 -15.26 -31.48 -26.60
C GLN A 426 -16.28 -32.43 -27.21
N ASP A 427 -17.05 -31.96 -28.18
CA ASP A 427 -18.00 -32.77 -28.92
C ASP A 427 -17.36 -33.55 -30.08
N PHE A 428 -16.17 -33.13 -30.50
CA PHE A 428 -15.36 -33.80 -31.51
C PHE A 428 -13.91 -33.94 -31.05
N ALA A 429 -13.27 -35.04 -31.42
CA ALA A 429 -11.91 -35.34 -30.99
C ALA A 429 -10.86 -34.65 -31.88
N CYS A 430 -9.77 -34.20 -31.26
CA CYS A 430 -8.56 -33.80 -31.97
C CYS A 430 -8.02 -34.98 -32.81
N PRO A 431 -7.79 -34.82 -34.12
CA PRO A 431 -7.35 -35.92 -34.99
C PRO A 431 -5.92 -36.34 -34.65
N GLY A 432 -5.69 -37.61 -34.30
CA GLY A 432 -4.45 -38.06 -33.64
C GLY A 432 -3.21 -38.29 -34.51
N SER A 433 -3.12 -37.82 -35.77
CA SER A 433 -2.03 -38.24 -36.67
C SER A 433 -1.53 -37.24 -37.71
N GLN A 434 -1.58 -35.91 -37.51
CA GLN A 434 -1.04 -34.92 -38.47
C GLN A 434 -0.56 -33.58 -37.87
N ASN A 435 0.07 -32.74 -38.71
CA ASN A 435 0.61 -31.42 -38.37
C ASN A 435 -0.49 -30.51 -37.79
N TYR A 436 -0.41 -30.25 -36.49
CA TYR A 436 -1.13 -29.18 -35.81
C TYR A 436 -0.40 -27.84 -36.10
N CYS A 437 -0.89 -26.67 -35.68
CA CYS A 437 -0.29 -25.37 -35.99
C CYS A 437 1.09 -25.13 -35.33
N GLY A 438 2.08 -25.99 -35.59
CA GLY A 438 3.41 -25.98 -34.99
C GLY A 438 3.60 -26.91 -33.78
N GLY A 439 2.55 -27.55 -33.25
CA GLY A 439 2.58 -28.34 -32.00
C GLY A 439 2.14 -29.81 -32.13
N SER A 440 1.78 -30.45 -31.00
CA SER A 440 1.28 -31.84 -30.91
C SER A 440 -0.18 -31.96 -30.40
N THR A 441 -0.84 -30.83 -30.12
CA THR A 441 -2.22 -30.73 -29.61
C THR A 441 -3.03 -29.79 -30.47
N CYS A 442 -4.36 -29.97 -30.49
CA CYS A 442 -5.25 -29.05 -31.20
C CYS A 442 -5.49 -27.74 -30.44
N PHE A 443 -5.37 -27.72 -29.12
CA PHE A 443 -5.54 -26.52 -28.31
C PHE A 443 -4.21 -26.06 -27.73
N GLU A 444 -4.01 -24.75 -27.73
CA GLU A 444 -2.82 -24.08 -27.21
C GLU A 444 -3.20 -22.73 -26.61
N ILE A 445 -2.52 -22.36 -25.53
CA ILE A 445 -2.59 -21.03 -24.92
C ILE A 445 -1.39 -20.26 -25.47
N LEU A 446 -1.65 -19.22 -26.27
CA LEU A 446 -0.58 -18.45 -26.93
C LEU A 446 0.01 -17.40 -25.98
N ASP A 447 -0.84 -16.80 -25.16
CA ASP A 447 -0.48 -15.87 -24.10
C ASP A 447 -1.56 -15.88 -22.98
N ALA A 448 -1.51 -14.94 -22.03
CA ALA A 448 -2.44 -14.90 -20.90
C ALA A 448 -3.93 -14.79 -21.28
N ASN A 449 -4.23 -14.13 -22.40
CA ASN A 449 -5.59 -13.82 -22.86
C ASN A 449 -5.94 -14.44 -24.21
N THR A 450 -4.97 -15.06 -24.89
CA THR A 450 -5.16 -15.59 -26.23
C THR A 450 -5.07 -17.12 -26.24
N PHE A 451 -6.09 -17.77 -26.80
CA PHE A 451 -6.05 -19.21 -27.08
C PHE A 451 -6.22 -19.50 -28.57
N ARG A 452 -5.71 -20.66 -28.96
CA ARG A 452 -5.83 -21.22 -30.30
C ARG A 452 -6.39 -22.63 -30.24
N TYR A 453 -7.36 -22.91 -31.11
CA TYR A 453 -7.78 -24.28 -31.46
C TYR A 453 -7.56 -24.51 -32.95
N CYS A 454 -6.74 -25.49 -33.33
CA CYS A 454 -6.55 -25.81 -34.73
C CYS A 454 -6.14 -27.25 -35.03
N PHE A 455 -6.41 -27.69 -36.26
CA PHE A 455 -5.86 -28.92 -36.82
C PHE A 455 -5.80 -28.86 -38.34
N TRP A 456 -4.92 -29.67 -38.92
CA TRP A 456 -4.96 -30.05 -40.32
C TRP A 456 -4.83 -31.58 -40.42
N SER A 457 -5.78 -32.21 -41.13
CA SER A 457 -5.81 -33.66 -41.32
C SER A 457 -6.12 -34.04 -42.76
N ILE A 458 -5.50 -35.12 -43.26
CA ILE A 458 -5.87 -35.79 -44.51
C ILE A 458 -7.19 -36.55 -44.41
N ASN A 459 -7.56 -36.99 -43.20
CA ASN A 459 -8.83 -37.64 -42.92
C ASN A 459 -9.73 -36.61 -42.23
N PRO A 460 -10.91 -36.29 -42.79
CA PRO A 460 -11.72 -35.24 -42.24
C PRO A 460 -12.22 -35.58 -40.83
N VAL A 461 -12.40 -34.55 -40.01
CA VAL A 461 -13.11 -34.62 -38.74
C VAL A 461 -14.57 -34.29 -39.02
N SER A 462 -15.47 -35.24 -38.80
CA SER A 462 -16.90 -35.02 -38.96
C SER A 462 -17.47 -34.29 -37.74
N ILE A 463 -17.84 -33.03 -37.92
CA ILE A 463 -18.39 -32.15 -36.87
C ILE A 463 -19.91 -32.03 -37.06
N THR A 464 -20.67 -32.13 -35.96
CA THR A 464 -22.14 -31.98 -35.98
C THR A 464 -22.50 -30.51 -35.83
N ASN A 465 -23.58 -30.05 -36.47
CA ASN A 465 -24.04 -28.67 -36.37
C ASN A 465 -24.31 -28.26 -34.91
N ASN A 466 -23.92 -27.03 -34.54
CA ASN A 466 -24.03 -26.47 -33.19
C ASN A 466 -23.24 -27.25 -32.11
N THR A 467 -22.16 -27.92 -32.52
CA THR A 467 -21.24 -28.62 -31.59
C THR A 467 -19.87 -27.98 -31.59
N GLY A 468 -19.09 -28.22 -30.54
CA GLY A 468 -17.95 -27.40 -30.23
C GLY A 468 -16.97 -27.98 -29.21
N PHE A 469 -16.26 -27.07 -28.57
CA PHE A 469 -15.42 -27.34 -27.43
C PHE A 469 -15.54 -26.22 -26.40
N GLN A 470 -15.22 -26.55 -25.16
CA GLN A 470 -15.21 -25.60 -24.06
C GLN A 470 -13.80 -25.13 -23.76
N VAL A 471 -13.63 -23.85 -23.44
CA VAL A 471 -12.39 -23.28 -22.89
C VAL A 471 -12.61 -23.02 -21.41
N ARG A 472 -11.73 -23.56 -20.58
CA ARG A 472 -11.75 -23.41 -19.12
C ARG A 472 -10.95 -22.18 -18.74
N LEU A 473 -11.56 -21.31 -17.96
CA LEU A 473 -10.96 -20.09 -17.42
C LEU A 473 -10.97 -20.15 -15.89
N ASP A 474 -9.93 -19.61 -15.26
CA ASP A 474 -9.89 -19.34 -13.83
C ASP A 474 -9.93 -17.83 -13.62
N VAL A 475 -10.94 -17.39 -12.88
CA VAL A 475 -11.36 -16.00 -12.67
C VAL A 475 -11.48 -15.76 -11.15
N PRO A 476 -10.35 -15.81 -10.40
CA PRO A 476 -10.32 -15.56 -8.96
C PRO A 476 -10.79 -14.14 -8.62
N SER A 477 -10.49 -13.18 -9.50
CA SER A 477 -10.97 -11.80 -9.42
C SER A 477 -11.13 -11.27 -10.84
N GLY A 478 -12.20 -10.54 -11.12
CA GLY A 478 -12.41 -9.93 -12.44
C GLY A 478 -13.46 -10.60 -13.32
N CYS A 479 -13.44 -10.25 -14.60
CA CYS A 479 -14.44 -10.61 -15.61
C CYS A 479 -13.81 -10.81 -16.99
N VAL A 480 -14.44 -11.67 -17.79
CA VAL A 480 -14.28 -11.64 -19.24
C VAL A 480 -15.29 -10.65 -19.78
N GLU A 481 -14.80 -9.54 -20.33
CA GLU A 481 -15.59 -8.43 -20.86
C GLU A 481 -16.11 -8.73 -22.26
N ASN A 482 -15.32 -9.44 -23.07
CA ASN A 482 -15.68 -9.82 -24.44
C ASN A 482 -14.70 -10.86 -25.00
N VAL A 483 -15.00 -11.39 -26.19
CA VAL A 483 -14.10 -12.27 -26.97
C VAL A 483 -13.94 -11.72 -28.38
N VAL A 484 -12.71 -11.69 -28.89
CA VAL A 484 -12.39 -11.21 -30.23
C VAL A 484 -11.70 -12.31 -31.03
N PHE A 485 -12.26 -12.68 -32.18
CA PHE A 485 -11.61 -13.59 -33.11
C PHE A 485 -10.44 -12.89 -33.83
N ARG A 486 -9.20 -13.34 -33.56
CA ARG A 486 -7.99 -12.89 -34.26
C ARG A 486 -7.80 -13.57 -35.60
N GLU A 487 -7.96 -14.89 -35.63
CA GLU A 487 -7.78 -15.70 -36.83
C GLU A 487 -8.85 -16.77 -36.90
N THR A 488 -9.42 -16.99 -38.09
CA THR A 488 -10.47 -17.98 -38.30
C THR A 488 -10.43 -18.45 -39.74
N TYR A 489 -10.18 -19.74 -39.98
CA TYR A 489 -10.33 -20.32 -41.32
C TYR A 489 -10.59 -21.83 -41.24
N ILE A 490 -11.25 -22.35 -42.27
CA ILE A 490 -11.64 -23.77 -42.39
C ILE A 490 -11.38 -24.30 -43.80
N ASP A 491 -11.24 -25.62 -43.95
CA ASP A 491 -11.25 -26.31 -45.24
C ASP A 491 -12.20 -27.51 -45.17
N LEU A 492 -13.23 -27.50 -46.02
CA LEU A 492 -14.23 -28.56 -46.14
C LEU A 492 -13.99 -29.50 -47.33
N THR A 493 -12.98 -29.21 -48.16
CA THR A 493 -12.78 -29.83 -49.48
C THR A 493 -11.60 -30.81 -49.51
N GLY A 494 -10.67 -30.68 -48.56
CA GLY A 494 -9.46 -31.52 -48.50
C GLY A 494 -8.42 -31.18 -49.57
N GLY A 495 -8.51 -30.00 -50.19
CA GLY A 495 -7.75 -29.60 -51.36
C GLY A 495 -6.26 -29.30 -51.14
N GLY A 496 -5.73 -29.46 -49.92
CA GLY A 496 -4.31 -29.23 -49.60
C GLY A 496 -3.98 -27.81 -49.16
N ILE A 497 -2.72 -27.39 -49.31
CA ILE A 497 -2.23 -26.05 -48.92
C ILE A 497 -2.89 -24.99 -49.82
N GLY A 498 -3.59 -24.01 -49.24
CA GLY A 498 -4.18 -22.87 -49.97
C GLY A 498 -5.67 -22.95 -50.30
N VAL A 499 -6.41 -23.97 -49.83
CA VAL A 499 -7.85 -24.17 -50.14
C VAL A 499 -8.77 -23.87 -48.95
N ALA A 500 -8.32 -23.01 -48.03
CA ALA A 500 -9.14 -22.61 -46.89
C ALA A 500 -10.00 -21.36 -47.19
N CYS A 501 -11.03 -21.16 -46.38
CA CYS A 501 -11.87 -19.97 -46.40
C CYS A 501 -12.15 -19.47 -44.97
N VAL A 502 -12.54 -18.20 -44.84
CA VAL A 502 -12.88 -17.56 -43.55
C VAL A 502 -14.39 -17.73 -43.30
N PRO A 503 -14.82 -18.46 -42.25
CA PRO A 503 -16.24 -18.57 -41.91
C PRO A 503 -16.72 -17.27 -41.24
N ALA A 504 -18.04 -17.10 -41.15
CA ALA A 504 -18.63 -16.00 -40.37
C ALA A 504 -18.24 -16.14 -38.89
N ARG A 505 -18.18 -15.03 -38.16
CA ARG A 505 -17.76 -14.97 -36.75
C ARG A 505 -18.86 -14.32 -35.93
N PHE A 506 -19.24 -14.94 -34.82
CA PHE A 506 -20.29 -14.44 -33.95
C PHE A 506 -19.92 -14.59 -32.47
N VAL A 507 -20.12 -13.54 -31.71
CA VAL A 507 -19.98 -13.53 -30.25
C VAL A 507 -21.27 -12.94 -29.70
N ASP A 508 -21.96 -13.65 -28.81
CA ASP A 508 -23.21 -13.17 -28.23
C ASP A 508 -22.90 -12.12 -27.16
N ALA A 509 -23.00 -10.84 -27.51
CA ALA A 509 -22.68 -9.74 -26.60
C ALA A 509 -23.58 -9.70 -25.35
N ALA A 510 -24.72 -10.40 -25.34
CA ALA A 510 -25.59 -10.50 -24.16
C ALA A 510 -25.02 -11.40 -23.06
N ASP A 511 -24.07 -12.28 -23.40
CA ASP A 511 -23.43 -13.21 -22.46
C ASP A 511 -22.27 -12.57 -21.66
N PHE A 512 -21.86 -11.36 -22.03
CA PHE A 512 -20.72 -10.65 -21.44
C PHE A 512 -21.15 -9.31 -20.80
N PRO A 513 -20.48 -8.85 -19.73
CA PRO A 513 -19.34 -9.49 -19.06
C PRO A 513 -19.77 -10.71 -18.23
N ILE A 514 -18.90 -11.73 -18.18
CA ILE A 514 -19.08 -12.90 -17.31
C ILE A 514 -17.99 -12.91 -16.24
N CYS A 515 -18.40 -13.04 -14.98
CA CYS A 515 -17.53 -12.90 -13.81
C CYS A 515 -17.78 -14.03 -12.82
N SER A 516 -16.85 -14.25 -11.90
CA SER A 516 -17.04 -15.19 -10.80
C SER A 516 -18.19 -14.71 -9.89
N PRO A 517 -19.21 -15.55 -9.61
CA PRO A 517 -20.32 -15.21 -8.72
C PRO A 517 -19.89 -15.29 -7.25
N MET A 518 -18.97 -14.41 -6.84
CA MET A 518 -18.35 -14.43 -5.53
C MET A 518 -18.50 -13.07 -4.85
N ILE A 519 -19.14 -13.03 -3.69
CA ILE A 519 -19.13 -11.86 -2.81
C ILE A 519 -17.91 -11.95 -1.90
N GLN A 520 -17.15 -10.86 -1.80
CA GLN A 520 -15.96 -10.78 -0.95
C GLN A 520 -15.81 -9.41 -0.31
N GLY A 521 -15.06 -9.34 0.78
CA GLY A 521 -14.76 -8.09 1.47
C GLY A 521 -13.82 -8.28 2.66
N GLU A 522 -13.58 -7.18 3.36
CA GLU A 522 -12.71 -7.11 4.52
C GLU A 522 -13.41 -6.43 5.71
N THR A 523 -13.26 -6.99 6.91
CA THR A 523 -13.71 -6.35 8.16
C THR A 523 -12.52 -6.07 9.07
N LEU A 524 -12.28 -4.79 9.39
CA LEU A 524 -11.23 -4.34 10.31
C LEU A 524 -11.78 -3.25 11.23
N LYS A 525 -11.10 -2.95 12.33
CA LYS A 525 -11.32 -1.71 13.10
C LYS A 525 -10.81 -0.49 12.32
N GLU A 526 -11.15 0.71 12.78
CA GLU A 526 -10.72 1.97 12.13
C GLU A 526 -9.19 2.10 12.01
N ASN A 527 -8.43 1.56 12.97
CA ASN A 527 -6.96 1.59 12.95
C ASN A 527 -6.33 0.49 12.07
N GLY A 528 -7.13 -0.32 11.38
CA GLY A 528 -6.65 -1.43 10.54
C GLY A 528 -6.39 -2.74 11.29
N ASP A 529 -6.59 -2.78 12.60
CA ASP A 529 -6.48 -4.02 13.38
C ASP A 529 -7.67 -4.97 13.10
N GLU A 530 -7.43 -6.25 13.30
CA GLU A 530 -8.44 -7.30 13.20
C GLU A 530 -9.51 -7.22 14.30
N VAL A 531 -10.68 -7.79 14.00
CA VAL A 531 -11.75 -7.97 14.98
C VAL A 531 -11.38 -9.11 15.93
N GLN A 532 -11.42 -8.84 17.24
CA GLN A 532 -11.05 -9.82 18.25
C GLN A 532 -12.00 -11.03 18.26
N GLY A 533 -11.45 -12.24 18.10
CA GLY A 533 -12.21 -13.49 18.20
C GLY A 533 -13.17 -13.70 17.03
N SER A 534 -14.18 -14.55 17.22
CA SER A 534 -15.08 -14.93 16.12
C SER A 534 -16.20 -13.91 15.87
N TYR A 535 -16.53 -13.67 14.61
CA TYR A 535 -17.70 -12.90 14.17
C TYR A 535 -18.34 -13.58 12.97
N SER A 536 -19.56 -13.20 12.62
CA SER A 536 -20.25 -13.79 11.46
C SER A 536 -20.52 -12.76 10.38
N ILE A 537 -20.47 -13.21 9.11
CA ILE A 537 -20.89 -12.46 7.93
C ILE A 537 -22.10 -13.18 7.32
N GLY A 538 -23.28 -12.59 7.41
CA GLY A 538 -24.48 -13.06 6.73
C GLY A 538 -24.55 -12.53 5.31
N ILE A 539 -24.75 -13.40 4.30
CA ILE A 539 -24.94 -13.04 2.89
C ILE A 539 -26.30 -13.57 2.46
N THR A 540 -27.28 -12.68 2.33
CA THR A 540 -28.66 -13.04 1.97
C THR A 540 -29.00 -12.54 0.58
N GLY A 541 -29.45 -13.44 -0.31
CA GLY A 541 -29.96 -13.10 -1.64
C GLY A 541 -31.29 -13.78 -1.94
N PRO A 542 -31.86 -13.57 -3.15
CA PRO A 542 -33.20 -14.07 -3.51
C PRO A 542 -33.35 -15.59 -3.47
N ALA A 543 -32.27 -16.33 -3.73
CA ALA A 543 -32.29 -17.79 -3.90
C ALA A 543 -31.36 -18.55 -2.92
N CYS A 544 -30.56 -17.85 -2.12
CA CYS A 544 -29.61 -18.45 -1.18
C CYS A 544 -29.30 -17.53 0.00
N ASN A 545 -28.97 -18.12 1.14
CA ASN A 545 -28.50 -17.42 2.33
C ASN A 545 -27.30 -18.19 2.90
N TYR A 546 -26.23 -17.46 3.22
CA TYR A 546 -25.01 -18.00 3.80
C TYR A 546 -24.66 -17.26 5.08
N THR A 547 -24.06 -17.98 6.03
CA THR A 547 -23.40 -17.40 7.19
C THR A 547 -21.95 -17.86 7.17
N LEU A 548 -21.01 -16.92 7.16
CA LEU A 548 -19.58 -17.19 7.26
C LEU A 548 -19.16 -16.91 8.69
N ASP A 549 -18.62 -17.91 9.37
CA ASP A 549 -17.95 -17.67 10.65
C ASP A 549 -16.50 -17.28 10.33
N GLN A 550 -16.10 -16.12 10.82
CA GLN A 550 -14.76 -15.55 10.67
C GLN A 550 -14.09 -15.61 12.02
N ASN A 551 -12.93 -16.23 12.11
CA ASN A 551 -12.20 -16.35 13.37
C ASN A 551 -10.85 -15.68 13.22
N CYS A 552 -10.78 -14.40 13.61
CA CYS A 552 -9.57 -13.59 13.41
C CYS A 552 -9.14 -13.51 11.93
N GLU A 553 -10.08 -13.66 11.01
CA GLU A 553 -9.88 -13.46 9.58
C GLU A 553 -10.49 -12.11 9.23
N SER A 554 -9.71 -11.20 8.64
CA SER A 554 -10.23 -9.93 8.14
C SER A 554 -10.93 -10.10 6.81
N LEU A 555 -10.41 -10.97 5.94
CA LEU A 555 -10.90 -11.21 4.58
C LEU A 555 -11.90 -12.36 4.56
N TYR A 556 -13.02 -12.15 3.87
CA TYR A 556 -14.01 -13.19 3.62
C TYR A 556 -14.39 -13.23 2.14
N ALA A 557 -14.72 -14.42 1.64
CA ALA A 557 -15.21 -14.63 0.30
C ALA A 557 -16.18 -15.81 0.24
N ARG A 558 -17.26 -15.68 -0.54
CA ARG A 558 -18.26 -16.73 -0.71
C ARG A 558 -18.90 -16.68 -2.09
N CYS A 559 -18.92 -17.84 -2.74
CA CYS A 559 -19.74 -18.11 -3.91
C CYS A 559 -21.23 -17.93 -3.61
N VAL A 560 -21.92 -17.22 -4.49
CA VAL A 560 -23.37 -17.03 -4.40
C VAL A 560 -24.10 -17.73 -5.54
N CYS A 561 -25.39 -17.96 -5.34
CA CYS A 561 -26.21 -18.81 -6.20
C CYS A 561 -26.61 -18.19 -7.57
N ASN A 562 -26.37 -16.90 -7.80
CA ASN A 562 -26.77 -16.19 -9.02
C ASN A 562 -25.76 -15.07 -9.33
N ASP A 563 -25.25 -15.07 -10.57
CA ASP A 563 -24.29 -14.10 -11.10
C ASP A 563 -24.89 -12.73 -11.48
N ASN A 564 -26.22 -12.61 -11.46
CA ASN A 564 -26.95 -11.36 -11.69
C ASN A 564 -27.81 -10.94 -10.49
N GLY A 565 -27.56 -11.52 -9.31
CA GLY A 565 -28.29 -11.23 -8.08
C GLY A 565 -27.77 -10.01 -7.32
N THR A 566 -28.65 -9.39 -6.52
CA THR A 566 -28.26 -8.46 -5.44
C THR A 566 -28.29 -9.20 -4.10
N TYR A 567 -27.24 -9.03 -3.31
CA TYR A 567 -27.02 -9.70 -2.03
C TYR A 567 -26.84 -8.68 -0.92
N THR A 568 -27.52 -8.88 0.21
CA THR A 568 -27.31 -8.10 1.42
C THR A 568 -26.27 -8.80 2.29
N VAL A 569 -25.17 -8.11 2.57
CA VAL A 569 -24.06 -8.57 3.41
C VAL A 569 -24.16 -7.87 4.77
N THR A 570 -24.25 -8.63 5.86
CA THR A 570 -24.47 -8.12 7.22
C THR A 570 -23.52 -8.79 8.20
N PRO A 571 -22.52 -8.08 8.74
CA PRO A 571 -21.70 -8.60 9.83
C PRO A 571 -22.45 -8.60 11.16
N ALA A 572 -22.10 -9.51 12.07
CA ALA A 572 -22.67 -9.57 13.41
C ALA A 572 -21.69 -10.15 14.45
N LYS A 573 -21.61 -9.50 15.61
CA LYS A 573 -20.85 -9.93 16.80
C LYS A 573 -21.44 -9.33 18.07
N ASN A 574 -21.57 -10.13 19.14
CA ASN A 574 -22.12 -9.68 20.42
C ASN A 574 -21.54 -10.44 21.64
N ASP A 575 -20.21 -10.54 21.69
CA ASP A 575 -19.47 -11.18 22.77
C ASP A 575 -18.41 -10.22 23.36
N PHE A 576 -17.68 -10.66 24.38
CA PHE A 576 -16.59 -9.93 25.05
C PHE A 576 -16.86 -8.42 25.29
N PRO A 577 -17.97 -8.06 25.96
CA PRO A 577 -18.36 -6.65 26.13
C PRO A 577 -17.30 -5.83 26.87
N LEU A 578 -16.50 -6.44 27.76
CA LEU A 578 -15.42 -5.79 28.51
C LEU A 578 -14.07 -5.68 27.78
N CYS A 579 -13.91 -6.24 26.57
CA CYS A 579 -12.64 -6.12 25.85
C CYS A 579 -12.34 -4.65 25.53
N GLY A 580 -11.17 -4.16 25.96
CA GLY A 580 -10.75 -2.77 25.77
C GLY A 580 -11.55 -1.72 26.58
N VAL A 581 -12.66 -2.10 27.20
CA VAL A 581 -13.51 -1.15 27.94
C VAL A 581 -12.94 -0.95 29.34
N THR A 582 -12.30 0.20 29.56
CA THR A 582 -11.60 0.53 30.80
C THR A 582 -12.15 1.81 31.44
N THR A 583 -11.64 2.10 32.65
CA THR A 583 -11.96 3.35 33.34
C THR A 583 -11.37 4.57 32.62
N PHE A 584 -10.36 4.39 31.75
CA PHE A 584 -9.82 5.50 30.97
C PHE A 584 -10.75 5.91 29.81
N ASP A 585 -11.53 4.99 29.24
CA ASP A 585 -12.59 5.32 28.28
C ASP A 585 -13.62 6.28 28.89
N LEU A 586 -13.93 6.13 30.18
CA LEU A 586 -14.79 7.07 30.92
C LEU A 586 -14.18 8.48 30.98
N VAL A 587 -12.85 8.59 31.12
CA VAL A 587 -12.14 9.89 31.09
C VAL A 587 -12.27 10.51 29.71
N LEU A 588 -12.01 9.75 28.64
CA LEU A 588 -12.06 10.24 27.26
C LEU A 588 -13.48 10.67 26.85
N ILE A 589 -14.50 9.89 27.19
CA ILE A 589 -15.90 10.24 26.93
C ILE A 589 -16.31 11.47 27.75
N SER A 590 -15.87 11.57 29.01
CA SER A 590 -16.14 12.75 29.84
C SER A 590 -15.47 14.01 29.28
N ARG A 591 -14.21 13.94 28.82
CA ARG A 591 -13.53 15.04 28.13
C ARG A 591 -14.26 15.47 26.85
N HIS A 592 -14.84 14.54 26.12
CA HIS A 592 -15.66 14.83 24.95
C HIS A 592 -16.95 15.56 25.33
N ILE A 593 -17.69 15.08 26.34
CA ILE A 593 -18.92 15.74 26.83
C ILE A 593 -18.65 17.15 27.35
N LEU A 594 -17.48 17.36 27.96
CA LEU A 594 -17.05 18.66 28.50
C LEU A 594 -16.42 19.59 27.46
N ASP A 595 -16.30 19.15 26.19
CA ASP A 595 -15.64 19.88 25.10
C ASP A 595 -14.18 20.28 25.42
N ILE A 596 -13.47 19.42 26.16
CA ILE A 596 -12.05 19.58 26.51
C ILE A 596 -11.18 18.90 25.46
N GLN A 597 -11.54 17.67 25.11
CA GLN A 597 -10.85 16.86 24.10
C GLN A 597 -11.92 16.04 23.35
N PRO A 598 -12.36 16.49 22.16
CA PRO A 598 -13.38 15.76 21.41
C PRO A 598 -12.81 14.44 20.87
N LEU A 599 -13.67 13.42 20.80
CA LEU A 599 -13.35 12.19 20.07
C LEU A 599 -13.19 12.51 18.59
N ASN A 600 -12.04 12.14 18.03
CA ASN A 600 -11.58 12.63 16.72
C ASN A 600 -12.02 11.75 15.53
N SER A 601 -13.02 10.91 15.72
CA SER A 601 -13.52 9.99 14.69
C SER A 601 -15.01 9.68 14.91
N PRO A 602 -15.81 9.56 13.83
CA PRO A 602 -17.21 9.15 13.94
C PRO A 602 -17.36 7.77 14.59
N TYR A 603 -16.43 6.85 14.32
CA TYR A 603 -16.47 5.49 14.88
C TYR A 603 -16.27 5.49 16.40
N LYS A 604 -15.40 6.38 16.92
CA LYS A 604 -15.21 6.56 18.37
C LYS A 604 -16.42 7.19 19.04
N ILE A 605 -17.09 8.14 18.37
CA ILE A 605 -18.33 8.74 18.87
C ILE A 605 -19.46 7.69 18.91
N ILE A 606 -19.56 6.83 17.89
CA ILE A 606 -20.49 5.68 17.89
C ILE A 606 -20.14 4.69 19.01
N ALA A 607 -18.86 4.40 19.24
CA ALA A 607 -18.42 3.54 20.34
C ALA A 607 -18.80 4.11 21.72
N ALA A 608 -18.83 5.44 21.87
CA ALA A 608 -19.20 6.13 23.10
C ALA A 608 -20.71 6.11 23.41
N ASP A 609 -21.60 5.96 22.42
CA ASP A 609 -23.06 5.84 22.59
C ASP A 609 -23.45 4.40 22.98
N VAL A 610 -23.09 4.03 24.20
CA VAL A 610 -23.24 2.66 24.71
C VAL A 610 -24.71 2.26 24.88
N ASN A 611 -25.59 3.21 25.19
CA ASN A 611 -27.01 2.93 25.38
C ASN A 611 -27.83 2.98 24.08
N HIS A 612 -27.19 3.23 22.93
CA HIS A 612 -27.80 3.31 21.60
C HIS A 612 -28.90 4.40 21.50
N SER A 613 -28.63 5.57 22.09
CA SER A 613 -29.53 6.72 22.09
C SER A 613 -29.33 7.66 20.90
N ASN A 614 -28.32 7.41 20.07
CA ASN A 614 -27.82 8.31 19.03
C ASN A 614 -27.29 9.64 19.61
N SER A 615 -26.74 9.61 20.83
CA SER A 615 -26.13 10.76 21.48
C SER A 615 -25.14 10.35 22.56
N VAL A 616 -24.00 11.06 22.70
CA VAL A 616 -23.02 10.77 23.77
C VAL A 616 -23.32 11.64 24.98
N THR A 617 -23.69 11.00 26.10
CA THR A 617 -24.13 11.68 27.31
C THR A 617 -23.56 11.06 28.58
N THR A 618 -23.87 11.64 29.74
CA THR A 618 -23.51 11.06 31.03
C THR A 618 -24.22 9.73 31.32
N PHE A 619 -25.29 9.39 30.59
CA PHE A 619 -25.93 8.07 30.73
C PHE A 619 -25.04 6.94 30.19
N ASP A 620 -24.25 7.20 29.15
CA ASP A 620 -23.31 6.24 28.58
C ASP A 620 -22.18 5.93 29.58
N LEU A 621 -21.69 6.96 30.28
CA LEU A 621 -20.72 6.79 31.38
C LEU A 621 -21.27 5.90 32.52
N VAL A 622 -22.58 5.94 32.79
CA VAL A 622 -23.20 5.10 33.82
C VAL A 622 -23.28 3.64 33.36
N GLU A 623 -23.61 3.38 32.09
CA GLU A 623 -23.68 2.02 31.56
C GLU A 623 -22.29 1.37 31.44
N ILE A 624 -21.26 2.10 30.98
CA ILE A 624 -19.88 1.61 30.98
C ILE A 624 -19.42 1.30 32.41
N ARG A 625 -19.69 2.20 33.37
CA ARG A 625 -19.35 1.97 34.79
C ARG A 625 -20.00 0.69 35.32
N ARG A 626 -21.29 0.48 35.03
CA ARG A 626 -22.02 -0.73 35.44
C ARG A 626 -21.42 -1.99 34.83
N LEU A 627 -20.95 -1.92 33.58
CA LEU A 627 -20.25 -3.02 32.92
C LEU A 627 -18.93 -3.34 33.62
N ILE A 628 -18.05 -2.35 33.84
CA ILE A 628 -16.74 -2.53 34.50
C ILE A 628 -16.91 -3.07 35.93
N LEU A 629 -17.92 -2.58 36.66
CA LEU A 629 -18.24 -3.04 38.01
C LEU A 629 -18.97 -4.39 38.05
N HIS A 630 -19.22 -5.00 36.90
CA HIS A 630 -19.94 -6.27 36.77
C HIS A 630 -21.32 -6.24 37.44
N ILE A 631 -21.97 -5.07 37.38
CA ILE A 631 -23.38 -4.89 37.75
C ILE A 631 -24.25 -5.36 36.59
N ASN A 632 -23.82 -5.06 35.35
CA ASN A 632 -24.35 -5.63 34.12
C ASN A 632 -23.24 -6.46 33.45
N GLU A 633 -23.60 -7.62 32.90
CA GLU A 633 -22.66 -8.44 32.11
C GLU A 633 -22.62 -8.05 30.63
N THR A 634 -23.66 -7.37 30.14
CA THR A 634 -23.84 -6.96 28.73
C THR A 634 -24.49 -5.57 28.66
N PHE A 635 -24.49 -4.97 27.46
CA PHE A 635 -25.22 -3.73 27.22
C PHE A 635 -26.73 -4.01 27.00
N PRO A 636 -27.65 -3.41 27.78
CA PRO A 636 -29.07 -3.77 27.69
C PRO A 636 -29.76 -3.43 26.37
N ASN A 637 -29.32 -2.36 25.70
CA ASN A 637 -29.97 -1.78 24.51
C ASN A 637 -29.06 -1.76 23.27
N ASN A 638 -27.88 -2.39 23.34
CA ASN A 638 -26.87 -2.34 22.28
C ASN A 638 -26.15 -3.69 22.19
N THR A 639 -25.44 -3.91 21.09
CA THR A 639 -24.52 -5.04 20.94
C THR A 639 -23.10 -4.63 21.35
N SER A 640 -22.25 -5.59 21.71
CA SER A 640 -20.84 -5.32 22.05
C SER A 640 -20.06 -4.73 20.87
N TRP A 641 -20.51 -5.01 19.65
CA TRP A 641 -19.89 -4.57 18.40
C TRP A 641 -20.95 -4.07 17.43
N ARG A 642 -20.61 -3.03 16.66
CA ARG A 642 -21.38 -2.53 15.51
C ARG A 642 -20.48 -2.47 14.28
N PHE A 643 -21.09 -2.42 13.10
CA PHE A 643 -20.36 -2.44 11.84
C PHE A 643 -20.89 -1.36 10.92
N VAL A 644 -19.99 -0.74 10.16
CA VAL A 644 -20.33 0.30 9.19
C VAL A 644 -19.66 -0.04 7.88
N ASP A 645 -20.34 0.16 6.75
CA ASP A 645 -19.70 0.08 5.44
C ASP A 645 -18.49 1.00 5.38
N ARG A 646 -17.31 0.48 5.03
CA ARG A 646 -16.07 1.26 4.96
C ARG A 646 -16.16 2.38 3.92
N ALA A 647 -16.99 2.21 2.88
CA ALA A 647 -17.23 3.24 1.87
C ALA A 647 -18.24 4.30 2.31
N TYR A 648 -18.90 4.13 3.47
CA TYR A 648 -19.88 5.11 3.96
C TYR A 648 -19.21 6.43 4.33
N GLN A 649 -19.75 7.52 3.78
CA GLN A 649 -19.31 8.87 4.09
C GLN A 649 -20.29 9.52 5.06
N PHE A 650 -19.83 9.78 6.29
CA PHE A 650 -20.61 10.52 7.28
C PHE A 650 -20.82 11.97 6.80
N PRO A 651 -22.07 12.48 6.74
CA PRO A 651 -22.34 13.87 6.33
C PRO A 651 -21.61 14.90 7.21
N ASP A 652 -21.55 14.62 8.51
CA ASP A 652 -20.71 15.33 9.48
C ASP A 652 -19.98 14.31 10.35
N PRO A 653 -18.67 14.11 10.18
CA PRO A 653 -17.88 13.19 11.01
C PRO A 653 -17.87 13.54 12.50
N ALA A 654 -18.19 14.77 12.89
CA ALA A 654 -18.31 15.18 14.29
C ALA A 654 -19.69 14.88 14.89
N ASP A 655 -20.69 14.59 14.07
CA ASP A 655 -22.03 14.14 14.45
C ASP A 655 -22.48 12.95 13.58
N PRO A 656 -21.96 11.74 13.85
CA PRO A 656 -22.25 10.55 13.04
C PRO A 656 -23.72 10.08 13.14
N PHE A 657 -24.51 10.70 14.00
CA PHE A 657 -25.91 10.36 14.24
C PHE A 657 -26.89 11.25 13.46
N MET A 658 -26.39 12.22 12.70
CA MET A 658 -27.21 13.11 11.87
C MET A 658 -28.12 12.33 10.91
N GLU A 659 -27.61 11.22 10.37
CA GLU A 659 -28.34 10.26 9.57
C GLU A 659 -28.08 8.84 10.06
N GLN A 660 -29.01 7.92 9.81
CA GLN A 660 -28.80 6.53 10.13
C GLN A 660 -27.79 5.92 9.13
N PHE A 661 -26.63 5.52 9.63
CA PHE A 661 -25.64 4.80 8.83
C PHE A 661 -26.05 3.34 8.61
N PRO A 662 -25.66 2.72 7.48
CA PRO A 662 -25.97 1.33 7.19
C PRO A 662 -25.02 0.39 7.94
N GLU A 663 -25.57 -0.66 8.56
CA GLU A 663 -24.81 -1.78 9.14
C GLU A 663 -24.78 -3.00 8.22
N PHE A 664 -25.07 -2.78 6.94
CA PHE A 664 -25.06 -3.79 5.88
C PHE A 664 -24.63 -3.16 4.56
N VAL A 665 -24.17 -3.97 3.62
CA VAL A 665 -23.87 -3.57 2.25
C VAL A 665 -24.74 -4.36 1.29
N ASN A 666 -25.29 -3.71 0.27
CA ASN A 666 -25.91 -4.41 -0.87
C ASN A 666 -24.86 -4.57 -1.97
N ALA A 667 -24.47 -5.81 -2.26
CA ALA A 667 -23.48 -6.16 -3.27
C ALA A 667 -24.12 -6.84 -4.48
N THR A 668 -23.54 -6.65 -5.67
CA THR A 668 -23.91 -7.33 -6.93
C THR A 668 -22.78 -8.25 -7.39
N VAL A 669 -22.95 -8.96 -8.49
CA VAL A 669 -21.86 -9.70 -9.16
C VAL A 669 -21.63 -9.07 -10.55
N PRO A 670 -20.37 -8.83 -10.96
CA PRO A 670 -19.15 -8.85 -10.14
C PRO A 670 -19.27 -7.81 -9.00
N PRO A 671 -18.86 -8.12 -7.78
CA PRO A 671 -18.99 -7.18 -6.69
C PRO A 671 -17.90 -6.11 -6.70
N GLY A 672 -18.28 -4.91 -6.27
CA GLY A 672 -17.37 -4.10 -5.45
C GLY A 672 -17.15 -4.74 -4.09
N LEU A 673 -16.00 -4.51 -3.46
CA LEU A 673 -15.67 -5.11 -2.16
C LEU A 673 -16.69 -4.68 -1.07
N ALA A 674 -17.26 -5.65 -0.36
CA ALA A 674 -18.16 -5.40 0.77
C ALA A 674 -17.35 -5.21 2.07
N ASN A 675 -16.71 -4.06 2.21
CA ASN A 675 -15.81 -3.81 3.33
C ASN A 675 -16.54 -3.19 4.52
N PHE A 676 -16.12 -3.53 5.74
CA PHE A 676 -16.69 -3.01 6.98
C PHE A 676 -15.62 -2.45 7.92
N VAL A 677 -16.02 -1.43 8.67
CA VAL A 677 -15.35 -0.95 9.88
C VAL A 677 -16.09 -1.49 11.09
N ALA A 678 -15.41 -2.29 11.91
CA ALA A 678 -15.93 -2.83 13.16
C ALA A 678 -15.67 -1.87 14.33
N ILE A 679 -16.70 -1.64 15.13
CA ILE A 679 -16.71 -0.67 16.22
C ILE A 679 -16.97 -1.42 17.53
N LYS A 680 -16.00 -1.44 18.45
CA LYS A 680 -16.17 -2.00 19.79
C LYS A 680 -16.89 -1.00 20.68
N ILE A 681 -18.14 -1.30 21.06
CA ILE A 681 -18.93 -0.40 21.91
C ILE A 681 -18.29 -0.29 23.30
N GLY A 682 -18.11 0.94 23.77
CA GLY A 682 -17.47 1.32 25.03
C GLY A 682 -15.95 1.48 24.99
N ASP A 683 -15.27 1.07 23.91
CA ASP A 683 -13.81 1.21 23.72
C ASP A 683 -13.55 2.35 22.73
N VAL A 684 -13.19 3.53 23.25
CA VAL A 684 -13.03 4.75 22.44
C VAL A 684 -11.57 5.05 22.11
N ASN A 685 -10.64 4.23 22.63
CA ASN A 685 -9.20 4.31 22.35
C ASN A 685 -8.67 3.11 21.57
N LEU A 686 -9.54 2.19 21.13
CA LEU A 686 -9.23 1.02 20.30
C LEU A 686 -8.32 -0.01 21.01
N SER A 687 -8.37 -0.05 22.35
CA SER A 687 -7.51 -0.89 23.19
C SER A 687 -7.94 -2.37 23.25
N CYS A 688 -9.07 -2.73 22.65
CA CYS A 688 -9.46 -4.12 22.44
C CYS A 688 -8.59 -4.78 21.35
N THR A 689 -7.44 -5.32 21.74
CA THR A 689 -6.40 -5.86 20.84
C THR A 689 -6.04 -7.33 21.05
N SER A 690 -6.50 -7.97 22.14
CA SER A 690 -6.03 -9.32 22.52
C SER A 690 -6.91 -10.46 22.01
N GLY A 691 -6.48 -11.19 20.97
CA GLY A 691 -7.17 -12.45 20.64
C GLY A 691 -6.74 -13.19 19.38
N CYS A 692 -6.10 -12.52 18.43
CA CYS A 692 -5.85 -13.13 17.11
C CYS A 692 -4.42 -13.66 16.92
N LEU A 693 -3.43 -13.08 17.62
CA LEU A 693 -2.02 -13.50 17.56
C LEU A 693 -1.30 -13.59 18.92
N ALA A 694 -2.02 -13.66 20.05
CA ALA A 694 -1.36 -13.73 21.36
C ALA A 694 -0.71 -15.11 21.61
N GLY A 695 0.51 -15.32 21.10
CA GLY A 695 1.52 -16.04 21.85
C GLY A 695 1.82 -15.28 23.16
N PRO A 696 2.52 -15.88 24.14
CA PRO A 696 2.77 -15.26 25.45
C PRO A 696 3.59 -13.94 25.44
N ALA A 697 3.81 -13.31 24.28
CA ALA A 697 4.77 -12.24 24.04
C ALA A 697 4.16 -10.87 23.67
N ASP A 698 2.87 -10.76 23.33
CA ASP A 698 2.25 -9.48 22.92
C ASP A 698 1.51 -8.77 24.07
N VAL A 699 2.13 -8.77 25.24
CA VAL A 699 1.87 -7.70 26.20
C VAL A 699 2.85 -6.60 25.83
N PRO A 700 2.42 -5.40 25.38
CA PRO A 700 3.34 -4.33 25.04
C PRO A 700 4.37 -4.17 26.16
N GLU A 701 5.65 -4.05 25.81
CA GLU A 701 6.75 -3.80 26.77
C GLU A 701 6.44 -2.58 27.66
N GLU A 702 5.57 -1.68 27.19
CA GLU A 702 4.99 -0.54 27.92
C GLU A 702 4.11 -0.95 29.11
N ARG A 703 3.38 -2.07 29.03
CA ARG A 703 2.62 -2.64 30.17
C ARG A 703 3.54 -3.14 31.29
N MET A 704 4.82 -3.38 30.98
CA MET A 704 5.86 -3.72 31.96
C MET A 704 6.54 -2.48 32.56
N ALA A 705 6.15 -1.26 32.18
CA ALA A 705 6.69 0.00 32.72
C ALA A 705 6.12 0.36 34.10
N GLY A 706 6.51 -0.38 35.12
CA GLY A 706 6.41 0.03 36.53
C GLY A 706 5.05 -0.22 37.19
N LEU A 707 5.04 -1.11 38.17
CA LEU A 707 3.89 -1.37 39.05
C LEU A 707 3.48 -0.11 39.82
N ARG A 708 2.17 0.10 39.98
CA ARG A 708 1.62 1.14 40.85
C ARG A 708 1.02 0.54 42.10
N GLN A 709 1.21 1.24 43.23
CA GLN A 709 0.90 0.67 44.54
C GLN A 709 -0.37 1.27 45.14
N LEU A 710 -1.27 0.39 45.56
CA LEU A 710 -2.33 0.70 46.50
C LEU A 710 -1.88 0.26 47.89
N LEU A 711 -1.76 1.19 48.82
CA LEU A 711 -1.24 0.91 50.16
C LEU A 711 -2.37 0.68 51.16
N VAL A 712 -2.20 -0.35 51.97
CA VAL A 712 -3.02 -0.60 53.17
C VAL A 712 -2.11 -0.83 54.37
N LYS A 713 -2.48 -0.29 55.53
CA LYS A 713 -1.70 -0.48 56.77
C LYS A 713 -2.02 -1.83 57.40
N ASP A 714 -0.99 -2.61 57.72
CA ASP A 714 -1.15 -3.89 58.42
C ASP A 714 -1.64 -3.70 59.86
N GLY A 715 -2.38 -4.67 60.37
CA GLY A 715 -2.92 -4.64 61.73
C GLY A 715 -3.53 -5.98 62.16
N ALA A 716 -3.29 -6.36 63.41
CA ALA A 716 -3.95 -7.52 64.02
C ALA A 716 -5.39 -7.16 64.42
N LEU A 717 -6.30 -8.12 64.34
CA LEU A 717 -7.72 -7.92 64.67
C LEU A 717 -8.21 -9.07 65.54
N ALA A 718 -8.84 -8.77 66.67
CA ALA A 718 -9.47 -9.78 67.52
C ALA A 718 -10.82 -10.22 66.93
N ALA A 719 -11.24 -11.46 67.19
CA ALA A 719 -12.55 -11.94 66.77
C ALA A 719 -13.68 -11.02 67.29
N GLY A 720 -14.57 -10.60 66.38
CA GLY A 720 -15.67 -9.67 66.65
C GLY A 720 -15.28 -8.18 66.56
N GLU A 721 -14.00 -7.85 66.48
CA GLU A 721 -13.52 -6.47 66.28
C GLU A 721 -13.85 -5.97 64.88
N THR A 722 -14.17 -4.68 64.77
CA THR A 722 -14.42 -4.02 63.49
C THR A 722 -13.29 -3.06 63.13
N VAL A 723 -12.87 -3.10 61.87
CA VAL A 723 -11.80 -2.24 61.34
C VAL A 723 -12.31 -1.46 60.14
N THR A 724 -11.78 -0.26 59.92
CA THR A 724 -11.91 0.46 58.66
C THR A 724 -10.54 0.63 58.05
N ILE A 725 -10.33 0.02 56.88
CA ILE A 725 -9.03 -0.05 56.21
C ILE A 725 -9.00 1.03 55.13
N PRO A 726 -8.13 2.06 55.26
CA PRO A 726 -7.92 3.05 54.22
C PRO A 726 -7.04 2.47 53.11
N PHE A 727 -7.49 2.57 51.87
CA PHE A 727 -6.73 2.26 50.67
C PHE A 727 -6.18 3.57 50.11
N SER A 728 -4.87 3.77 50.21
CA SER A 728 -4.22 5.02 49.81
C SER A 728 -3.30 4.83 48.60
N TRP A 729 -3.20 5.84 47.75
CA TRP A 729 -2.27 5.83 46.62
C TRP A 729 -0.82 5.85 47.10
N GLY A 730 0.00 4.90 46.63
CA GLY A 730 1.39 4.70 47.07
C GLY A 730 2.46 5.26 46.16
N SER A 731 2.13 5.51 44.89
CA SER A 731 3.07 5.94 43.86
C SER A 731 3.21 7.47 43.80
N GLU A 732 4.34 7.95 43.27
CA GLU A 732 4.66 9.39 43.22
C GLU A 732 3.86 10.13 42.14
N GLU A 733 3.62 9.46 41.01
CA GLU A 733 2.88 10.02 39.88
C GLU A 733 1.41 10.28 40.28
N PRO A 734 0.82 11.40 39.83
CA PRO A 734 -0.61 11.65 40.03
C PRO A 734 -1.48 10.58 39.36
N LEU A 735 -2.52 10.13 40.05
CA LEU A 735 -3.50 9.19 39.54
C LEU A 735 -4.71 9.93 38.94
N ALA A 736 -5.00 9.68 37.66
CA ALA A 736 -6.16 10.24 36.97
C ALA A 736 -7.37 9.29 37.01
N ALA A 737 -7.14 7.98 36.90
CA ALA A 737 -8.19 6.96 36.96
C ALA A 737 -7.66 5.62 37.47
N PHE A 738 -8.52 4.81 38.08
CA PHE A 738 -8.21 3.42 38.41
C PHE A 738 -9.44 2.52 38.37
N GLN A 739 -9.18 1.23 38.23
CA GLN A 739 -10.10 0.13 38.48
C GLN A 739 -9.40 -0.98 39.25
N ALA A 740 -10.12 -1.61 40.17
CA ALA A 740 -9.59 -2.71 40.95
C ALA A 740 -10.67 -3.75 41.31
N GLY A 741 -10.34 -5.02 41.14
CA GLY A 741 -11.03 -6.16 41.71
C GLY A 741 -10.34 -6.60 42.99
N ILE A 742 -11.00 -6.40 44.13
CA ILE A 742 -10.47 -6.72 45.47
C ILE A 742 -11.14 -8.00 45.95
N ARG A 743 -10.32 -8.99 46.30
CA ARG A 743 -10.76 -10.23 46.92
C ARG A 743 -10.40 -10.24 48.41
N PHE A 744 -11.34 -10.70 49.24
CA PHE A 744 -11.15 -10.89 50.66
C PHE A 744 -11.54 -12.30 51.12
N ASP A 745 -10.86 -12.82 52.16
CA ASP A 745 -11.24 -14.09 52.80
C ASP A 745 -12.55 -13.92 53.60
N ALA A 746 -13.67 -14.33 52.99
CA ALA A 746 -15.00 -14.27 53.58
C ALA A 746 -15.16 -15.17 54.83
N ASP A 747 -14.27 -16.14 55.06
CA ASP A 747 -14.24 -16.93 56.29
C ASP A 747 -13.47 -16.23 57.41
N ALA A 748 -12.56 -15.31 57.08
CA ALA A 748 -11.82 -14.50 58.04
C ALA A 748 -12.57 -13.23 58.47
N VAL A 749 -13.23 -12.56 57.52
CA VAL A 749 -13.89 -11.27 57.76
C VAL A 749 -15.27 -11.20 57.13
N GLU A 750 -16.15 -10.41 57.74
CA GLU A 750 -17.44 -10.01 57.20
C GLU A 750 -17.35 -8.57 56.67
N PHE A 751 -17.71 -8.33 55.42
CA PHE A 751 -17.73 -6.99 54.85
C PHE A 751 -18.92 -6.19 55.38
N ILE A 752 -18.65 -4.97 55.86
CA ILE A 752 -19.67 -4.05 56.37
C ILE A 752 -20.08 -3.05 55.30
N GLY A 753 -19.12 -2.50 54.56
CA GLY A 753 -19.41 -1.52 53.52
C GLY A 753 -18.20 -0.69 53.08
N PRO A 754 -18.31 -0.01 51.93
CA PRO A 754 -17.37 1.02 51.53
C PRO A 754 -17.73 2.38 52.13
N SER A 755 -16.73 3.25 52.30
CA SER A 755 -16.93 4.66 52.65
C SER A 755 -15.94 5.57 51.90
N LYS A 756 -16.29 6.85 51.80
CA LYS A 756 -15.58 7.84 50.99
C LYS A 756 -14.13 8.00 51.47
N GLY A 757 -13.21 8.11 50.51
CA GLY A 757 -11.87 8.61 50.75
C GLY A 757 -11.78 10.14 50.66
N GLN A 758 -10.67 10.62 50.12
CA GLN A 758 -10.36 12.03 49.91
C GLN A 758 -10.60 12.48 48.47
N VAL A 759 -10.72 11.55 47.52
CA VAL A 759 -10.98 11.88 46.11
C VAL A 759 -12.40 12.40 45.88
N GLU A 760 -12.55 13.29 44.91
CA GLU A 760 -13.83 13.87 44.52
C GLU A 760 -14.65 12.89 43.66
N GLY A 761 -15.98 13.07 43.61
CA GLY A 761 -16.86 12.23 42.78
C GLY A 761 -17.09 10.79 43.27
N LEU A 762 -16.22 10.23 44.12
CA LEU A 762 -16.38 8.87 44.65
C LEU A 762 -17.61 8.75 45.55
N ASN A 763 -18.52 7.86 45.18
CA ASN A 763 -19.76 7.58 45.87
C ASN A 763 -20.09 6.07 45.82
N LYS A 764 -21.29 5.67 46.27
CA LYS A 764 -21.69 4.25 46.32
C LYS A 764 -21.69 3.56 44.95
N GLU A 765 -21.92 4.29 43.86
CA GLU A 765 -22.03 3.76 42.50
C GLU A 765 -20.67 3.42 41.87
N ASN A 766 -19.58 3.78 42.56
CA ASN A 766 -18.22 3.39 42.21
C ASN A 766 -17.87 1.97 42.67
N PHE A 767 -18.77 1.27 43.38
CA PHE A 767 -18.53 -0.06 43.94
C PHE A 767 -19.51 -1.09 43.39
N GLY A 768 -18.97 -2.18 42.85
CA GLY A 768 -19.69 -3.40 42.50
C GLY A 768 -19.69 -4.35 43.69
N LEU A 769 -20.85 -4.53 44.32
CA LEU A 769 -21.02 -5.30 45.57
C LEU A 769 -21.92 -6.53 45.38
N THR A 770 -22.20 -6.95 44.14
CA THR A 770 -23.12 -8.04 43.81
C THR A 770 -22.61 -9.42 44.25
N GLN A 771 -21.29 -9.58 44.45
CA GLN A 771 -20.64 -10.85 44.83
C GLN A 771 -19.90 -10.74 46.17
N VAL A 772 -20.36 -9.85 47.05
CA VAL A 772 -19.68 -9.59 48.32
C VAL A 772 -19.65 -10.80 49.26
N ASP A 773 -20.68 -11.64 49.21
CA ASP A 773 -20.75 -12.89 49.98
C ASP A 773 -19.71 -13.93 49.51
N GLU A 774 -19.22 -13.81 48.27
CA GLU A 774 -18.13 -14.62 47.68
C GLU A 774 -16.74 -14.00 47.96
N GLY A 775 -16.68 -12.94 48.78
CA GLY A 775 -15.44 -12.24 49.09
C GLY A 775 -14.99 -11.28 47.99
N VAL A 776 -15.89 -10.77 47.15
CA VAL A 776 -15.55 -10.02 45.93
C VAL A 776 -16.09 -8.58 45.96
N ILE A 777 -15.21 -7.61 45.70
CA ILE A 777 -15.56 -6.18 45.58
C ILE A 777 -14.89 -5.60 44.33
N ARG A 778 -15.67 -5.03 43.40
CA ARG A 778 -15.14 -4.22 42.28
C ARG A 778 -15.22 -2.76 42.63
N THR A 779 -14.22 -1.99 42.26
CA THR A 779 -14.24 -0.54 42.43
C THR A 779 -13.56 0.16 41.26
N LEU A 780 -14.04 1.35 40.94
CA LEU A 780 -13.40 2.23 39.97
C LEU A 780 -13.58 3.69 40.34
N TRP A 781 -12.66 4.53 39.88
CA TRP A 781 -12.74 5.97 40.04
C TRP A 781 -11.98 6.66 38.90
N PHE A 782 -12.45 7.83 38.52
CA PHE A 782 -11.76 8.69 37.57
C PHE A 782 -12.00 10.15 37.90
N SER A 783 -11.02 10.99 37.55
CA SER A 783 -11.23 12.43 37.42
C SER A 783 -11.95 12.72 36.09
N PRO A 784 -13.07 13.47 36.07
CA PRO A 784 -13.85 13.73 34.86
C PRO A 784 -13.09 14.39 33.70
N ASP A 785 -12.14 15.28 33.99
CA ASP A 785 -11.28 15.88 32.97
C ASP A 785 -9.89 15.22 32.90
N GLY A 786 -9.57 14.34 33.85
CA GLY A 786 -8.27 13.71 33.96
C GLY A 786 -7.12 14.68 34.27
N GLU A 787 -7.43 15.90 34.74
CA GLU A 787 -6.42 16.94 35.04
C GLU A 787 -6.62 17.57 36.43
N ARG A 788 -7.88 17.74 36.86
CA ARG A 788 -8.24 18.32 38.16
C ARG A 788 -8.59 17.23 39.16
N GLY A 789 -8.38 17.49 40.45
CA GLY A 789 -8.75 16.54 41.51
C GLY A 789 -8.00 15.21 41.45
N LEU A 790 -6.79 15.19 40.87
CA LEU A 790 -5.92 14.02 40.79
C LEU A 790 -5.56 13.52 42.20
N ALA A 791 -5.42 12.21 42.36
CA ALA A 791 -4.94 11.66 43.62
C ALA A 791 -3.41 11.64 43.65
N HIS A 792 -2.82 12.22 44.69
CA HIS A 792 -1.37 12.24 44.91
C HIS A 792 -0.96 11.20 45.96
N LYS A 793 0.34 10.90 46.06
CA LYS A 793 0.87 9.95 47.05
C LYS A 793 0.33 10.23 48.46
N GLY A 794 -0.15 9.18 49.12
CA GLY A 794 -0.76 9.23 50.45
C GLY A 794 -2.24 9.61 50.47
N THR A 795 -2.84 9.98 49.34
CA THR A 795 -4.28 10.25 49.24
C THR A 795 -5.06 8.98 49.50
N ILE A 796 -5.98 8.99 50.46
CA ILE A 796 -6.90 7.88 50.70
C ILE A 796 -7.92 7.88 49.57
N LEU A 797 -7.90 6.87 48.70
CA LEU A 797 -8.81 6.75 47.56
C LEU A 797 -10.20 6.35 48.06
N PHE A 798 -10.27 5.32 48.90
CA PHE A 798 -11.49 4.83 49.51
C PHE A 798 -11.18 4.07 50.80
N ASN A 799 -12.22 3.73 51.54
CA ASN A 799 -12.14 2.97 52.78
C ASN A 799 -13.07 1.75 52.70
N LEU A 800 -12.60 0.58 53.15
CA LEU A 800 -13.42 -0.62 53.29
C LEU A 800 -13.49 -1.04 54.76
N SER A 801 -14.68 -1.25 55.29
CA SER A 801 -14.87 -1.68 56.69
C SER A 801 -15.26 -3.14 56.79
N TYR A 802 -14.67 -3.83 57.76
CA TYR A 802 -14.83 -5.26 58.00
C TYR A 802 -15.04 -5.56 59.47
N LYS A 803 -15.67 -6.70 59.77
CA LYS A 803 -15.73 -7.32 61.09
C LYS A 803 -14.97 -8.64 61.07
N ALA A 804 -14.03 -8.84 61.99
CA ALA A 804 -13.28 -10.08 62.08
C ALA A 804 -14.17 -11.22 62.61
N LYS A 805 -14.16 -12.37 61.93
CA LYS A 805 -14.86 -13.60 62.35
C LYS A 805 -13.99 -14.48 63.26
N LYS A 806 -12.67 -14.34 63.14
CA LYS A 806 -11.63 -15.04 63.91
C LYS A 806 -10.48 -14.08 64.21
N ASP A 807 -9.58 -14.45 65.12
CA ASP A 807 -8.38 -13.66 65.39
C ASP A 807 -7.45 -13.63 64.16
N LEU A 808 -7.01 -12.45 63.76
CA LEU A 808 -6.14 -12.20 62.61
C LEU A 808 -4.81 -11.60 63.08
N ILE A 809 -3.70 -12.19 62.62
CA ILE A 809 -2.34 -11.72 62.95
C ILE A 809 -1.95 -10.50 62.10
N GLY A 810 -2.59 -10.34 60.94
CA GLY A 810 -2.40 -9.23 60.01
C GLY A 810 -3.40 -9.31 58.85
N LEU A 811 -3.38 -8.29 57.99
CA LEU A 811 -4.24 -8.21 56.80
C LEU A 811 -3.60 -8.87 55.57
N ALA A 812 -2.29 -9.13 55.63
CA ALA A 812 -1.57 -9.87 54.61
C ALA A 812 -2.15 -11.29 54.47
N GLY A 813 -2.61 -11.64 53.27
CA GLY A 813 -3.29 -12.91 52.97
C GLY A 813 -4.81 -12.91 53.19
N VAL A 814 -5.36 -11.85 53.81
CA VAL A 814 -6.82 -11.65 53.90
C VAL A 814 -7.32 -10.85 52.71
N LEU A 815 -6.54 -9.89 52.21
CA LEU A 815 -6.88 -9.00 51.10
C LEU A 815 -5.86 -9.12 49.97
N HIS A 816 -6.33 -9.19 48.72
CA HIS A 816 -5.48 -9.12 47.53
C HIS A 816 -6.27 -8.55 46.33
N LEU A 817 -5.56 -8.16 45.27
CA LEU A 817 -6.17 -7.83 43.98
C LEU A 817 -6.24 -9.08 43.11
N ASP A 818 -7.27 -9.16 42.26
CA ASP A 818 -7.55 -10.30 41.39
C ASP A 818 -7.77 -9.85 39.95
N ASP A 819 -6.76 -10.02 39.08
CA ASP A 819 -6.82 -9.60 37.67
C ASP A 819 -7.74 -10.47 36.81
N ALA A 820 -8.03 -11.71 37.22
CA ALA A 820 -8.96 -12.58 36.49
C ALA A 820 -10.41 -12.06 36.60
N MET A 821 -10.69 -11.31 37.66
CA MET A 821 -12.00 -10.75 37.97
C MET A 821 -12.24 -9.39 37.33
N LEU A 822 -11.20 -8.55 37.31
CA LEU A 822 -11.16 -7.25 36.66
C LEU A 822 -9.68 -6.88 36.52
N ASN A 823 -9.24 -6.51 35.31
CA ASN A 823 -7.89 -5.99 35.11
C ASN A 823 -7.66 -4.83 36.08
N ASN A 824 -6.69 -4.96 36.99
CA ASN A 824 -6.39 -3.97 38.00
C ASN A 824 -5.48 -2.91 37.39
N LEU A 825 -6.07 -1.80 36.94
CA LEU A 825 -5.40 -0.80 36.10
C LEU A 825 -5.48 0.60 36.71
N ALA A 826 -4.36 1.30 36.69
CA ALA A 826 -4.21 2.71 37.04
C ALA A 826 -3.80 3.49 35.79
N PHE A 827 -4.28 4.71 35.67
CA PHE A 827 -4.00 5.59 34.55
C PHE A 827 -3.54 6.95 35.03
N ASP A 828 -2.54 7.49 34.35
CA ASP A 828 -2.14 8.88 34.52
C ASP A 828 -2.92 9.83 33.61
N THR A 829 -2.50 11.09 33.59
CA THR A 829 -3.17 12.17 32.86
C THR A 829 -3.11 12.02 31.34
N GLU A 830 -2.06 11.37 30.84
CA GLU A 830 -1.82 11.06 29.43
C GLU A 830 -2.51 9.77 28.97
N GLY A 831 -3.04 8.97 29.91
CA GLY A 831 -3.69 7.70 29.62
C GLY A 831 -2.75 6.50 29.55
N ARG A 832 -1.54 6.63 30.08
CA ARG A 832 -0.64 5.48 30.21
C ARG A 832 -1.20 4.53 31.25
N GLU A 833 -1.34 3.27 30.84
CA GLU A 833 -1.85 2.17 31.66
C GLU A 833 -0.73 1.60 32.55
N TYR A 834 -1.03 1.39 33.84
CA TYR A 834 -0.15 0.74 34.79
C TYR A 834 -0.87 -0.35 35.58
N PRO A 835 -0.28 -1.55 35.75
CA PRO A 835 -0.84 -2.56 36.64
C PRO A 835 -0.84 -2.08 38.10
N LEU A 836 -1.92 -2.33 38.85
CA LEU A 836 -1.97 -2.10 40.29
C LEU A 836 -1.56 -3.34 41.09
N GLU A 837 -0.82 -3.09 42.16
CA GLU A 837 -0.53 -4.05 43.21
C GLU A 837 -1.03 -3.52 44.56
N LEU A 838 -1.59 -4.40 45.40
CA LEU A 838 -1.91 -4.07 46.79
C LEU A 838 -0.70 -4.35 47.69
N THR A 839 -0.13 -3.30 48.28
CA THR A 839 0.98 -3.41 49.21
C THR A 839 0.51 -3.22 50.66
N VAL A 840 0.72 -4.25 51.49
CA VAL A 840 0.46 -4.19 52.93
C VAL A 840 1.69 -3.65 53.66
N VAL A 841 1.61 -2.43 54.18
CA VAL A 841 2.73 -1.76 54.86
C VAL A 841 2.65 -1.96 56.37
N LYS A 842 3.73 -2.46 56.98
CA LYS A 842 3.86 -2.52 58.44
C LYS A 842 4.03 -1.11 58.98
N SER A 843 3.26 -0.75 60.00
CA SER A 843 3.40 0.55 60.66
C SER A 843 4.79 0.71 61.27
N ARG A 844 5.60 1.63 60.75
CA ARG A 844 6.77 2.16 61.49
C ARG A 844 6.22 3.20 62.47
N ALA A 845 6.60 3.12 63.74
CA ALA A 845 6.22 4.10 64.74
C ALA A 845 6.91 5.43 64.44
N GLU A 846 6.35 6.21 63.51
CA GLU A 846 6.67 7.62 63.38
C GLU A 846 5.91 8.37 64.48
N GLY A 847 6.66 9.13 65.29
CA GLY A 847 6.12 9.88 66.41
C GLY A 847 4.96 10.75 65.94
N SER A 848 3.76 10.44 66.41
CA SER A 848 2.59 11.24 66.12
C SER A 848 2.87 12.69 66.57
N PRO A 849 2.60 13.70 65.72
CA PRO A 849 2.50 15.06 66.23
C PRO A 849 1.47 15.02 67.36
N VAL A 850 1.85 15.52 68.54
CA VAL A 850 0.95 15.60 69.69
C VAL A 850 -0.19 16.53 69.31
N THR A 851 -1.28 15.97 68.78
CA THR A 851 -2.51 16.73 68.53
C THR A 851 -3.14 17.08 69.86
N THR A 852 -3.32 18.37 70.10
CA THR A 852 -3.94 18.94 71.30
C THR A 852 -5.45 18.72 71.40
N LEU A 853 -6.04 18.09 70.37
CA LEU A 853 -7.43 17.64 70.31
C LEU A 853 -7.42 16.14 69.98
N GLN A 854 -7.98 15.31 70.86
CA GLN A 854 -8.16 13.87 70.62
C GLN A 854 -9.63 13.52 70.82
N VAL A 855 -10.14 12.63 69.98
CA VAL A 855 -11.56 12.23 70.02
C VAL A 855 -11.67 10.72 69.86
N TRP A 856 -12.46 10.08 70.71
CA TRP A 856 -12.83 8.68 70.56
C TRP A 856 -14.34 8.48 70.73
N CYS A 857 -14.87 7.51 69.99
CA CYS A 857 -16.27 7.14 70.00
C CYS A 857 -16.45 5.86 70.79
N ARG A 858 -17.41 5.83 71.73
CA ARG A 858 -17.78 4.61 72.45
C ARG A 858 -19.29 4.47 72.67
N PRO A 859 -19.85 3.25 72.59
CA PRO A 859 -19.22 2.06 72.00
C PRO A 859 -19.03 2.21 70.48
N ASN A 860 -18.08 1.49 69.90
CA ASN A 860 -17.95 1.35 68.45
C ASN A 860 -17.65 -0.14 68.17
N PRO A 861 -18.58 -0.90 67.58
CA PRO A 861 -19.87 -0.48 67.03
C PRO A 861 -20.91 -0.07 68.10
N PHE A 862 -21.92 0.72 67.72
CA PHE A 862 -23.05 1.09 68.58
C PHE A 862 -24.40 0.70 67.98
N SER A 863 -25.42 0.50 68.83
CA SER A 863 -26.79 0.20 68.38
C SER A 863 -27.76 1.35 68.65
N HIS A 864 -27.76 1.90 69.88
CA HIS A 864 -28.74 2.89 70.34
C HIS A 864 -28.08 4.21 70.78
N GLU A 865 -27.02 4.13 71.60
CA GLU A 865 -26.31 5.28 72.15
C GLU A 865 -24.88 5.36 71.61
N LEU A 866 -24.44 6.57 71.26
CA LEU A 866 -23.07 6.88 70.87
C LEU A 866 -22.57 8.06 71.71
N SER A 867 -21.38 7.92 72.30
CA SER A 867 -20.72 9.02 73.02
C SER A 867 -19.41 9.39 72.33
N PHE A 868 -19.17 10.70 72.18
CA PHE A 868 -17.90 11.28 71.78
C PHE A 868 -17.17 11.74 73.04
N ASP A 869 -16.05 11.11 73.35
CA ASP A 869 -15.12 11.64 74.34
C ASP A 869 -14.06 12.47 73.63
N ILE A 870 -13.87 13.70 74.11
CA ILE A 870 -13.06 14.74 73.49
C ILE A 870 -12.08 15.26 74.54
N GLU A 871 -10.79 14.99 74.34
CA GLU A 871 -9.72 15.56 75.13
C GLU A 871 -9.17 16.80 74.43
N THR A 872 -9.13 17.94 75.14
CA THR A 872 -8.57 19.17 74.58
C THR A 872 -7.75 19.96 75.60
N ASP A 873 -6.67 20.61 75.17
CA ASP A 873 -5.80 21.41 76.03
C ASP A 873 -6.32 22.84 76.31
N LYS A 874 -7.36 23.29 75.59
CA LYS A 874 -7.92 24.64 75.63
C LYS A 874 -9.45 24.63 75.67
N ALA A 875 -10.03 25.47 76.52
CA ALA A 875 -11.47 25.72 76.50
C ALA A 875 -11.84 26.52 75.24
N SER A 876 -12.79 26.02 74.45
CA SER A 876 -13.22 26.63 73.19
C SER A 876 -14.62 26.17 72.78
N LYS A 877 -15.27 26.92 71.88
CA LYS A 877 -16.44 26.43 71.17
C LYS A 877 -15.99 25.46 70.08
N GLY A 878 -16.71 24.36 69.92
CA GLY A 878 -16.46 23.38 68.87
C GLY A 878 -17.76 22.95 68.19
N SER A 879 -17.64 22.04 67.23
CA SER A 879 -18.78 21.42 66.59
C SER A 879 -18.53 19.94 66.31
N ILE A 880 -19.57 19.13 66.46
CA ILE A 880 -19.61 17.72 66.08
C ILE A 880 -20.49 17.59 64.84
N TRP A 881 -19.97 16.89 63.85
CA TRP A 881 -20.64 16.58 62.61
C TRP A 881 -20.68 15.06 62.45
N LEU A 882 -21.83 14.51 62.07
CA LEU A 882 -21.89 13.15 61.51
C LEU A 882 -22.38 13.20 60.07
N PHE A 883 -21.80 12.34 59.26
CA PHE A 883 -22.10 12.12 57.87
C PHE A 883 -22.37 10.63 57.64
N SER A 884 -23.16 10.34 56.61
CA SER A 884 -23.20 8.99 56.02
C SER A 884 -21.82 8.59 55.51
N ALA A 885 -21.65 7.30 55.19
CA ALA A 885 -20.44 6.75 54.59
C ALA A 885 -19.90 7.55 53.38
N PHE A 886 -20.76 8.28 52.65
CA PHE A 886 -20.40 9.06 51.46
C PHE A 886 -20.59 10.58 51.60
N GLY A 887 -20.59 11.11 52.83
CA GLY A 887 -20.48 12.55 53.06
C GLY A 887 -21.80 13.34 53.10
N VAL A 888 -22.97 12.68 52.96
CA VAL A 888 -24.27 13.32 53.26
C VAL A 888 -24.33 13.61 54.76
N ARG A 889 -24.52 14.88 55.16
CA ARG A 889 -24.59 15.28 56.57
C ARG A 889 -25.87 14.73 57.23
N LEU A 890 -25.71 13.97 58.30
CA LEU A 890 -26.79 13.37 59.08
C LEU A 890 -27.05 14.12 60.38
N TYR A 891 -26.00 14.69 60.98
CA TYR A 891 -26.09 15.39 62.26
C TYR A 891 -25.10 16.56 62.32
N TYR A 892 -25.49 17.60 63.05
CA TYR A 892 -24.64 18.74 63.37
C TYR A 892 -25.02 19.30 64.74
N LYS A 893 -24.03 19.59 65.57
CA LYS A 893 -24.23 20.23 66.86
C LYS A 893 -23.02 21.08 67.24
N GLU A 894 -23.28 22.31 67.68
CA GLU A 894 -22.27 23.11 68.38
C GLU A 894 -22.17 22.66 69.84
N ILE A 895 -20.93 22.59 70.33
CA ILE A 895 -20.59 22.17 71.69
C ILE A 895 -19.66 23.19 72.34
N GLU A 896 -19.72 23.32 73.66
CA GLU A 896 -18.73 24.07 74.44
C GLU A 896 -17.79 23.07 75.12
N LEU A 897 -16.49 23.20 74.84
CA LEU A 897 -15.45 22.33 75.38
C LEU A 897 -14.71 23.07 76.50
N THR A 898 -14.47 22.37 77.60
CA THR A 898 -13.57 22.80 78.67
C THR A 898 -12.19 22.17 78.49
N LYS A 899 -11.15 22.77 79.07
CA LYS A 899 -9.81 22.17 79.07
C LYS A 899 -9.84 20.82 79.83
N GLY A 900 -9.31 19.78 79.21
CA GLY A 900 -9.30 18.40 79.70
C GLY A 900 -10.31 17.52 78.95
N SER A 901 -10.83 16.52 79.65
CA SER A 901 -11.75 15.54 79.10
C SER A 901 -13.20 16.05 79.08
N ASN A 902 -13.87 15.91 77.94
CA ASN A 902 -15.28 16.25 77.73
C ASN A 902 -15.99 15.03 77.14
N THR A 903 -17.20 14.72 77.59
CA THR A 903 -18.01 13.65 76.99
C THR A 903 -19.31 14.24 76.47
N PHE A 904 -19.59 14.00 75.20
CA PHE A 904 -20.85 14.36 74.55
C PHE A 904 -21.62 13.10 74.17
N LYS A 905 -22.84 12.96 74.69
CA LYS A 905 -23.75 11.89 74.30
C LYS A 905 -24.62 12.34 73.13
N LEU A 906 -24.78 11.47 72.14
CA LEU A 906 -25.62 11.72 70.98
C LEU A 906 -27.08 11.29 71.29
N ASP A 907 -27.94 12.27 71.56
CA ASP A 907 -29.35 12.05 71.95
C ASP A 907 -30.24 11.44 70.84
N GLN A 908 -29.76 11.37 69.59
CA GLN A 908 -30.52 10.85 68.43
C GLN A 908 -29.88 9.63 67.74
N GLY A 909 -29.10 8.84 68.48
CA GLY A 909 -28.40 7.66 67.93
C GLY A 909 -29.31 6.65 67.22
N THR A 910 -30.56 6.48 67.68
CA THR A 910 -31.54 5.53 67.11
C THR A 910 -31.96 5.86 65.68
N PHE A 911 -31.98 7.14 65.26
CA PHE A 911 -32.47 7.56 63.94
C PHE A 911 -31.41 7.54 62.84
N LEU A 912 -30.14 7.33 63.20
CA LEU A 912 -29.05 7.22 62.22
C LEU A 912 -29.20 5.96 61.34
N PRO A 913 -28.77 5.97 60.08
CA PRO A 913 -28.76 4.76 59.26
C PRO A 913 -27.77 3.73 59.80
N LYS A 914 -28.09 2.44 59.64
CA LYS A 914 -27.15 1.34 59.91
C LYS A 914 -25.97 1.42 58.94
N GLY A 915 -24.81 0.91 59.37
CA GLY A 915 -23.57 0.89 58.60
C GLY A 915 -22.56 1.94 59.06
N ILE A 916 -21.68 2.35 58.15
CA ILE A 916 -20.55 3.25 58.44
C ILE A 916 -21.05 4.70 58.49
N LEU A 917 -20.66 5.40 59.55
CA LEU A 917 -20.87 6.84 59.72
C LEU A 917 -19.52 7.51 59.90
N ALA A 918 -19.26 8.56 59.12
CA ALA A 918 -18.08 9.41 59.30
C ALA A 918 -18.42 10.51 60.30
N TRP A 919 -17.52 10.81 61.22
CA TRP A 919 -17.68 11.89 62.18
C TRP A 919 -16.52 12.87 62.09
N GLN A 920 -16.80 14.13 62.41
CA GLN A 920 -15.80 15.19 62.47
C GLN A 920 -16.07 16.09 63.68
N VAL A 921 -15.02 16.36 64.45
CA VAL A 921 -15.02 17.35 65.53
C VAL A 921 -14.09 18.49 65.15
N MET A 922 -14.61 19.71 65.14
CA MET A 922 -13.86 20.92 64.79
C MET A 922 -13.84 21.89 65.96
N THR A 923 -12.67 22.47 66.22
CA THR A 923 -12.46 23.60 67.13
C THR A 923 -11.63 24.67 66.41
N PRO A 924 -11.54 25.91 66.94
CA PRO A 924 -10.62 26.93 66.43
C PRO A 924 -9.14 26.51 66.45
N HIS A 925 -8.80 25.41 67.11
CA HIS A 925 -7.42 24.97 67.32
C HIS A 925 -7.09 23.67 66.59
N GLY A 926 -8.06 23.02 65.96
CA GLY A 926 -7.83 21.79 65.21
C GLY A 926 -9.12 21.13 64.74
N LYS A 927 -8.97 20.14 63.87
CA LYS A 927 -10.04 19.25 63.44
C LYS A 927 -9.58 17.81 63.58
N VAL A 928 -10.45 16.94 64.06
CA VAL A 928 -10.26 15.49 64.13
C VAL A 928 -11.45 14.83 63.45
N PHE A 929 -11.22 13.76 62.73
CA PHE A 929 -12.25 12.98 62.05
C PHE A 929 -11.98 11.49 62.22
N GLY A 930 -13.02 10.69 62.04
CA GLY A 930 -12.92 9.23 62.07
C GLY A 930 -14.23 8.59 61.64
N ASN A 931 -14.28 7.26 61.76
CA ASN A 931 -15.48 6.49 61.43
C ASN A 931 -16.03 5.81 62.69
N VAL A 932 -17.34 5.57 62.68
CA VAL A 932 -18.05 4.79 63.70
C VAL A 932 -19.10 3.93 63.00
N ILE A 933 -19.36 2.74 63.54
CA ILE A 933 -20.24 1.75 62.92
C ILE A 933 -21.53 1.65 63.73
N LYS A 934 -22.66 1.83 63.06
CA LYS A 934 -23.99 1.57 63.61
C LYS A 934 -24.49 0.18 63.20
N GLN A 935 -24.86 -0.65 64.17
CA GLN A 935 -25.42 -1.99 63.96
C GLN A 935 -26.94 -2.04 63.98
#